data_AF-A0A7H1NQG8-F1
#
_entry.id   AF-A0A7H1NQG8-F1
#
_cell.length_a   1.000
_cell.length_b   1.000
_cell.length_c   1.000
_cell.angle_alpha   90.00
_cell.angle_beta   90.00
_cell.angle_gamma   90.00
#
_symmetry.space_group_name_H-M   'P 1'
#
loop_
_entity.id
_entity.type
_entity.pdbx_description
1 polymer ?
#
loop_
_entity_poly.entity_id
_entity_poly.type
_entity_poly.pdbx_seq_one_letter_code
_entity_poly.pdbx_strand_id
1 'polypeptide(L)'
;MRQARCLLFSCRRKFLFLPRDILHFLACFSLVFSLAIPSAQAQFFSAPQPESLHTPSHIHTVQSTPEEEQKKPSSPPVADLASPKKTEAKHDSEQQDLTPPSMALGELFAAIGQAHIFTDAKTVADIIPDRPPATLLKLYNKQKQQDNFNLKDFVAQHFTQPPLKKVSFNPRPDMSVLDYIADMWEVLKREADRYELYSSLLPLPKPYIVPGGRFSEIYYWDSYFTMIGLYEAGKAELLRNMVIDMASLIDRYGHIPNGNRTYYLSRSQPPFFALMVDLLAEQDGQKVYLTYLPELQREYDYWMNGAETLKAGKAYRHVVRLADNTVMNRHWDDMDTPRDESYPQDIHTAQHIKNRPAAEIYRNLRAGSETGWDFSSRWLTDQHTLGRMNTTELLPIELNSLMAHLEQVLAHAYLLKEDPEKSLFYERLAQKRITALNTLLWDEKREGYFDYNWTTGQHTPVYSAAMVVPLFLHLASPQQSQAVAQILKTKLLKNGGLVATDQNSGQQWDFPNGWAPLEWMAVKGLNAYGQAALARDIATRWMTRVIATYEKSGVLLEKYDVVAKTISPVGGKGGGEYPMQVGFGWTNGTLLGLMNRYPEEAAAILKKNPHAAPTLAVKFMPPIDAFTSAGHSLISAQTSLENLPAIPSHSLLRVVFPYLQGIGLQSIEHTAMEGETEWTFPLAGSKVSPSQEFLTALNRAIQPNAFSSTLFPSGDSSLEAPEASFLENTP
;
A
#
# COMPACT_ATOMS: atom_id res chain seq x y z
N MET A 1 -19.02 70.69 32.99
CA MET A 1 -18.47 69.70 33.94
C MET A 1 -19.01 68.34 33.56
N ARG A 2 -18.25 67.27 33.43
CA ARG A 2 -16.80 67.01 33.54
C ARG A 2 -16.65 65.65 32.84
N GLN A 3 -16.03 65.62 31.66
CA GLN A 3 -14.60 65.28 31.44
C GLN A 3 -14.37 63.77 31.51
N ALA A 4 -13.67 63.10 30.57
CA ALA A 4 -12.96 63.46 29.33
C ALA A 4 -12.59 62.11 28.66
N ARG A 5 -12.58 61.85 27.34
CA ARG A 5 -11.98 62.49 26.14
C ARG A 5 -10.47 62.72 26.21
N CYS A 6 -9.72 61.88 25.47
CA CYS A 6 -8.50 62.16 24.66
C CYS A 6 -8.03 60.79 24.12
N LEU A 7 -7.71 60.52 22.84
CA LEU A 7 -7.30 61.34 21.71
C LEU A 7 -7.65 60.64 20.38
N LEU A 8 -8.13 61.43 19.42
CA LEU A 8 -8.12 61.19 17.97
C LEU A 8 -6.94 62.00 17.37
N PHE A 9 -6.52 61.61 16.16
CA PHE A 9 -5.69 62.34 15.16
C PHE A 9 -4.17 62.08 15.07
N SER A 10 -3.80 61.25 14.08
CA SER A 10 -2.87 61.54 12.97
C SER A 10 -2.75 60.24 12.15
N CYS A 11 -2.94 60.11 10.83
CA CYS A 11 -2.79 61.05 9.73
C CYS A 11 -3.60 60.53 8.51
N ARG A 12 -4.42 61.39 7.88
CA ARG A 12 -4.96 61.21 6.52
C ARG A 12 -4.18 62.17 5.62
N ARG A 13 -3.56 61.68 4.54
CA ARG A 13 -3.51 62.30 3.20
C ARG A 13 -2.46 61.60 2.32
N LYS A 14 -2.92 60.89 1.29
CA LYS A 14 -2.68 61.27 -0.12
C LYS A 14 -3.72 60.56 -1.00
N PHE A 15 -4.23 61.33 -1.95
CA PHE A 15 -5.38 61.08 -2.80
C PHE A 15 -4.91 60.65 -4.22
N LEU A 16 -5.81 59.97 -4.94
CA LEU A 16 -6.04 60.00 -6.39
C LEU A 16 -4.95 59.46 -7.34
N PHE A 17 -5.27 58.38 -8.07
CA PHE A 17 -5.72 58.45 -9.47
C PHE A 17 -6.46 57.15 -9.86
N LEU A 18 -7.57 57.31 -10.57
CA LEU A 18 -8.40 56.27 -11.22
C LEU A 18 -8.45 56.63 -12.72
N PRO A 19 -8.63 55.65 -13.61
CA PRO A 19 -9.81 55.65 -14.49
C PRO A 19 -10.50 54.27 -14.45
N ARG A 20 -11.80 54.15 -14.14
CA ARG A 20 -13.02 54.40 -14.94
C ARG A 20 -13.16 53.49 -16.17
N ASP A 21 -14.16 52.61 -16.06
CA ASP A 21 -14.81 51.69 -17.03
C ASP A 21 -14.40 50.23 -16.78
N ILE A 22 -15.22 49.33 -16.23
CA ILE A 22 -16.58 48.97 -16.61
C ILE A 22 -17.38 48.53 -15.37
N LEU A 23 -18.45 49.28 -15.08
CA LEU A 23 -19.65 48.80 -14.39
C LEU A 23 -20.46 47.98 -15.41
N HIS A 24 -21.33 47.06 -14.95
CA HIS A 24 -22.29 46.21 -15.66
C HIS A 24 -21.89 44.73 -15.70
N PHE A 25 -22.18 43.99 -14.62
CA PHE A 25 -22.79 42.64 -14.73
C PHE A 25 -23.34 42.07 -13.41
N LEU A 26 -23.68 42.92 -12.43
CA LEU A 26 -24.32 42.47 -11.18
C LEU A 26 -25.42 43.45 -10.76
N ALA A 27 -26.60 43.34 -11.38
CA ALA A 27 -27.90 43.74 -10.81
C ALA A 27 -29.03 43.42 -11.80
N CYS A 28 -29.59 42.22 -11.72
CA CYS A 28 -30.93 41.77 -12.13
C CYS A 28 -30.89 40.25 -11.94
N PHE A 29 -31.47 39.66 -10.90
CA PHE A 29 -32.88 39.31 -10.91
C PHE A 29 -33.37 38.93 -9.50
N SER A 30 -34.48 39.56 -9.11
CA SER A 30 -35.45 39.21 -8.06
C SER A 30 -36.64 40.11 -8.43
N LEU A 31 -37.84 39.66 -8.81
CA LEU A 31 -38.82 38.89 -8.03
C LEU A 31 -40.04 38.54 -8.94
N VAL A 32 -41.04 37.84 -8.35
CA VAL A 32 -42.46 37.62 -8.77
C VAL A 32 -42.74 36.24 -9.45
N PHE A 33 -43.65 35.33 -9.04
CA PHE A 33 -44.81 35.30 -8.10
C PHE A 33 -44.98 33.88 -7.47
N SER A 34 -45.69 33.83 -6.34
CA SER A 34 -46.10 32.69 -5.48
C SER A 34 -47.15 31.71 -6.05
N LEU A 35 -47.16 30.45 -5.55
CA LEU A 35 -48.27 29.71 -4.90
C LEU A 35 -48.24 28.18 -5.17
N ALA A 36 -48.27 27.40 -4.08
CA ALA A 36 -49.03 26.15 -3.84
C ALA A 36 -48.21 25.06 -3.11
N ILE A 37 -48.58 24.83 -1.84
CA ILE A 37 -48.22 23.70 -0.98
C ILE A 37 -49.30 22.60 -1.17
N PRO A 38 -49.00 21.31 -0.94
CA PRO A 38 -49.60 20.69 0.23
C PRO A 38 -48.63 19.86 1.08
N SER A 39 -48.90 19.96 2.38
CA SER A 39 -48.36 19.27 3.55
C SER A 39 -48.81 17.81 3.67
N ALA A 40 -48.00 16.97 4.30
CA ALA A 40 -48.49 15.84 5.11
C ALA A 40 -47.56 15.58 6.30
N GLN A 41 -48.14 15.64 7.49
CA GLN A 41 -47.58 15.34 8.81
C GLN A 41 -47.48 13.82 9.00
N ALA A 42 -46.48 13.35 9.77
CA ALA A 42 -46.52 12.03 10.39
C ALA A 42 -46.29 12.19 11.91
N GLN A 43 -47.33 11.89 12.68
CA GLN A 43 -47.31 11.77 14.14
C GLN A 43 -47.02 10.31 14.54
N PHE A 44 -46.35 10.21 15.69
CA PHE A 44 -46.17 9.06 16.57
C PHE A 44 -47.35 8.08 16.65
N PHE A 45 -47.05 6.77 16.76
CA PHE A 45 -47.61 5.87 17.77
C PHE A 45 -46.74 4.61 17.95
N SER A 46 -46.79 4.07 19.16
CA SER A 46 -46.00 2.98 19.74
C SER A 46 -46.79 1.66 19.86
N ALA A 47 -46.02 0.56 20.00
CA ALA A 47 -46.34 -0.75 20.62
C ALA A 47 -47.14 -1.79 19.79
N PRO A 48 -47.23 -3.09 20.18
CA PRO A 48 -46.43 -3.90 21.13
C PRO A 48 -46.01 -5.30 20.58
N GLN A 49 -45.31 -6.08 21.43
CA GLN A 49 -44.99 -7.51 21.32
C GLN A 49 -46.22 -8.45 21.29
N PRO A 50 -45.98 -9.78 21.10
CA PRO A 50 -46.51 -10.73 22.08
C PRO A 50 -45.56 -11.87 22.49
N GLU A 51 -45.73 -12.32 23.74
CA GLU A 51 -45.18 -13.52 24.37
C GLU A 51 -45.98 -14.80 24.05
N SER A 52 -45.24 -15.92 24.06
CA SER A 52 -45.54 -17.32 24.45
C SER A 52 -46.97 -17.89 24.44
N LEU A 53 -47.11 -19.15 23.97
CA LEU A 53 -47.40 -20.33 24.82
C LEU A 53 -47.64 -21.64 24.01
N HIS A 54 -47.28 -22.77 24.65
CA HIS A 54 -47.77 -24.15 24.50
C HIS A 54 -47.17 -25.13 23.45
N THR A 55 -46.34 -26.05 23.98
CA THR A 55 -46.31 -27.51 23.69
C THR A 55 -47.50 -28.21 24.41
N PRO A 56 -47.86 -29.53 24.23
CA PRO A 56 -46.98 -30.67 23.86
C PRO A 56 -47.61 -31.87 23.06
N SER A 57 -46.77 -32.91 22.87
CA SER A 57 -47.09 -34.37 22.80
C SER A 57 -47.52 -34.94 21.42
N HIS A 58 -47.27 -36.18 20.94
CA HIS A 58 -46.72 -37.47 21.39
C HIS A 58 -46.24 -38.27 20.12
N ILE A 59 -45.10 -38.99 20.15
CA ILE A 59 -44.88 -40.48 20.17
C ILE A 59 -45.14 -41.30 18.86
N HIS A 60 -44.19 -42.22 18.59
CA HIS A 60 -44.18 -43.50 17.82
C HIS A 60 -43.64 -43.49 16.37
N THR A 61 -42.41 -43.97 16.08
CA THR A 61 -41.84 -45.36 15.98
C THR A 61 -42.27 -46.17 14.75
N VAL A 62 -41.27 -46.66 14.00
CA VAL A 62 -41.09 -48.02 13.42
C VAL A 62 -40.63 -48.07 11.95
N GLN A 63 -39.56 -48.88 11.81
CA GLN A 63 -38.82 -49.47 10.70
C GLN A 63 -39.60 -50.01 9.49
N SER A 64 -38.93 -50.07 8.32
CA SER A 64 -38.68 -51.33 7.57
C SER A 64 -37.83 -51.11 6.30
N THR A 65 -36.73 -51.85 6.20
CA THR A 65 -35.90 -52.20 5.02
C THR A 65 -36.60 -53.29 4.15
N PRO A 66 -35.93 -53.95 3.17
CA PRO A 66 -35.35 -53.50 1.90
C PRO A 66 -35.81 -54.40 0.71
N GLU A 67 -35.47 -54.13 -0.55
CA GLU A 67 -35.43 -55.19 -1.58
C GLU A 67 -34.49 -54.85 -2.75
N GLU A 68 -33.63 -55.82 -3.07
CA GLU A 68 -32.69 -55.89 -4.19
C GLU A 68 -33.34 -56.50 -5.44
N GLU A 69 -33.02 -56.03 -6.65
CA GLU A 69 -32.96 -56.93 -7.82
C GLU A 69 -32.04 -56.43 -8.97
N GLN A 70 -30.93 -57.17 -9.13
CA GLN A 70 -30.22 -57.69 -10.32
C GLN A 70 -30.03 -56.92 -11.67
N LYS A 71 -28.73 -56.77 -12.01
CA LYS A 71 -27.97 -56.65 -13.30
C LYS A 71 -28.67 -57.19 -14.59
N LYS A 72 -28.48 -56.69 -15.83
CA LYS A 72 -27.26 -56.38 -16.66
C LYS A 72 -27.71 -55.95 -18.12
N PRO A 73 -26.83 -55.72 -19.13
CA PRO A 73 -26.15 -54.49 -19.56
C PRO A 73 -26.52 -53.94 -20.97
N SER A 74 -26.35 -52.63 -21.24
CA SER A 74 -26.08 -52.10 -22.60
C SER A 74 -25.56 -50.65 -22.55
N SER A 75 -24.46 -50.38 -23.22
CA SER A 75 -23.78 -49.07 -23.36
C SER A 75 -24.14 -48.39 -24.70
N PRO A 76 -23.71 -47.13 -24.96
CA PRO A 76 -24.22 -45.86 -24.41
C PRO A 76 -24.79 -44.96 -25.53
N PRO A 77 -25.46 -43.83 -25.21
CA PRO A 77 -24.88 -42.57 -25.72
C PRO A 77 -25.03 -41.35 -24.80
N VAL A 78 -23.95 -40.56 -24.80
CA VAL A 78 -23.85 -39.09 -24.73
C VAL A 78 -24.89 -38.36 -23.85
N ALA A 79 -24.46 -37.99 -22.64
CA ALA A 79 -25.22 -37.10 -21.75
C ALA A 79 -24.62 -35.69 -21.72
N ASP A 80 -25.51 -34.72 -21.95
CA ASP A 80 -25.39 -33.32 -21.61
C ASP A 80 -24.75 -33.08 -20.24
N LEU A 81 -23.84 -32.12 -20.17
CA LEU A 81 -23.31 -31.55 -18.93
C LEU A 81 -24.39 -30.69 -18.26
N ALA A 82 -25.35 -31.34 -17.62
CA ALA A 82 -26.22 -30.72 -16.64
C ALA A 82 -25.45 -30.46 -15.33
N SER A 83 -25.66 -29.27 -14.77
CA SER A 83 -24.99 -28.72 -13.59
C SER A 83 -25.01 -29.66 -12.37
N PRO A 84 -23.93 -29.73 -11.56
CA PRO A 84 -23.93 -30.56 -10.36
C PRO A 84 -24.87 -29.97 -9.31
N LYS A 85 -25.89 -30.75 -8.93
CA LYS A 85 -26.69 -30.53 -7.72
C LYS A 85 -25.76 -30.52 -6.50
N LYS A 86 -25.85 -29.46 -5.70
CA LYS A 86 -25.23 -29.34 -4.38
C LYS A 86 -25.70 -30.49 -3.49
N THR A 87 -24.80 -31.39 -3.15
CA THR A 87 -24.94 -32.25 -1.98
C THR A 87 -24.46 -31.41 -0.79
N GLU A 88 -25.40 -30.88 -0.02
CA GLU A 88 -25.11 -30.23 1.26
C GLU A 88 -24.62 -31.31 2.24
N ALA A 89 -23.30 -31.40 2.40
CA ALA A 89 -22.72 -31.97 3.61
C ALA A 89 -23.03 -31.00 4.75
N LYS A 90 -23.76 -31.49 5.77
CA LYS A 90 -23.88 -30.81 7.06
C LYS A 90 -22.49 -30.69 7.69
N HIS A 91 -21.79 -29.60 7.41
CA HIS A 91 -20.77 -29.07 8.30
C HIS A 91 -21.53 -28.40 9.46
N ASP A 92 -21.48 -28.99 10.66
CA ASP A 92 -21.65 -28.18 11.87
C ASP A 92 -20.53 -27.13 11.82
N SER A 93 -20.88 -25.91 11.44
CA SER A 93 -19.94 -24.79 11.33
C SER A 93 -19.61 -24.31 12.74
N GLU A 94 -18.57 -24.88 13.35
CA GLU A 94 -17.93 -24.24 14.50
C GLU A 94 -17.38 -22.89 14.02
N GLN A 95 -18.09 -21.81 14.34
CA GLN A 95 -17.70 -20.46 13.97
C GLN A 95 -16.41 -20.09 14.71
N GLN A 96 -15.40 -19.62 13.98
CA GLN A 96 -14.14 -19.17 14.57
C GLN A 96 -14.38 -18.07 15.60
N ASP A 97 -13.81 -18.22 16.81
CA ASP A 97 -13.76 -17.15 17.78
C ASP A 97 -12.80 -16.06 17.27
N LEU A 98 -13.36 -14.90 16.94
CA LEU A 98 -12.61 -13.75 16.43
C LEU A 98 -12.11 -12.83 17.56
N THR A 99 -12.37 -13.18 18.82
CA THR A 99 -11.95 -12.39 19.97
C THR A 99 -10.42 -12.37 20.07
N PRO A 100 -9.77 -11.20 20.16
CA PRO A 100 -8.33 -11.12 20.40
C PRO A 100 -7.92 -11.85 21.69
N PRO A 101 -6.75 -12.53 21.72
CA PRO A 101 -6.26 -13.26 22.90
C PRO A 101 -6.29 -12.48 24.21
N SER A 102 -5.92 -11.19 24.19
CA SER A 102 -5.92 -10.33 25.37
C SER A 102 -7.31 -10.14 25.97
N MET A 103 -8.34 -10.11 25.12
CA MET A 103 -9.74 -10.03 25.54
C MET A 103 -10.29 -11.39 25.96
N ALA A 104 -9.95 -12.45 25.23
CA ALA A 104 -10.44 -13.81 25.49
C ALA A 104 -9.89 -14.40 26.80
N LEU A 105 -8.63 -14.12 27.13
CA LEU A 105 -7.93 -14.64 28.30
C LEU A 105 -7.85 -13.63 29.46
N GLY A 106 -8.14 -12.35 29.22
CA GLY A 106 -8.21 -11.31 30.26
C GLY A 106 -6.95 -11.23 31.13
N GLU A 107 -7.12 -11.29 32.45
CA GLU A 107 -6.00 -11.19 33.41
C GLU A 107 -4.96 -12.31 33.26
N LEU A 108 -5.33 -13.48 32.73
CA LEU A 108 -4.37 -14.55 32.45
C LEU A 108 -3.39 -14.12 31.35
N PHE A 109 -3.87 -13.44 30.30
CA PHE A 109 -3.00 -12.92 29.24
C PHE A 109 -1.98 -11.92 29.81
N ALA A 110 -2.46 -10.96 30.60
CA ALA A 110 -1.63 -9.95 31.24
C ALA A 110 -0.59 -10.59 32.19
N ALA A 111 -0.99 -11.59 32.97
CA ALA A 111 -0.09 -12.30 33.87
C ALA A 111 1.02 -13.05 33.11
N ILE A 112 0.69 -13.73 32.01
CA ILE A 112 1.68 -14.43 31.17
C ILE A 112 2.68 -13.43 30.58
N GLY A 113 2.20 -12.29 30.07
CA GLY A 113 3.05 -11.24 29.52
C GLY A 113 4.00 -10.62 30.56
N GLN A 114 3.50 -10.34 31.77
CA GLN A 114 4.29 -9.77 32.88
C GLN A 114 5.32 -10.74 33.45
N ALA A 115 5.04 -12.03 33.41
CA ALA A 115 5.95 -13.05 33.93
C ALA A 115 7.17 -13.29 33.04
N HIS A 116 7.20 -12.71 31.82
CA HIS A 116 8.29 -12.87 30.85
C HIS A 116 8.68 -14.34 30.63
N ILE A 117 7.67 -15.23 30.57
CA ILE A 117 7.86 -16.67 30.31
C ILE A 117 8.49 -16.91 28.94
N PHE A 118 8.13 -16.07 27.97
CA PHE A 118 8.67 -16.06 26.62
C PHE A 118 9.53 -14.82 26.40
N THR A 119 10.55 -14.94 25.55
CA THR A 119 11.46 -13.84 25.20
C THR A 119 10.84 -12.80 24.25
N ASP A 120 9.81 -13.20 23.49
CA ASP A 120 9.05 -12.35 22.58
C ASP A 120 7.59 -12.31 23.02
N ALA A 121 7.06 -11.11 23.23
CA ALA A 121 5.67 -10.87 23.66
C ALA A 121 4.65 -11.44 22.66
N LYS A 122 4.96 -11.44 21.36
CA LYS A 122 4.08 -12.01 20.32
C LYS A 122 3.83 -13.51 20.53
N THR A 123 4.76 -14.22 21.15
CA THR A 123 4.55 -15.64 21.50
C THR A 123 3.28 -15.82 22.34
N VAL A 124 2.99 -14.90 23.26
CA VAL A 124 1.79 -14.94 24.11
C VAL A 124 0.51 -14.71 23.30
N ALA A 125 0.57 -13.91 22.23
CA ALA A 125 -0.54 -13.72 21.31
C ALA A 125 -0.76 -14.91 20.36
N ASP A 126 0.28 -15.72 20.15
CA ASP A 126 0.28 -16.84 19.20
C ASP A 126 0.02 -18.20 19.86
N ILE A 127 0.20 -18.35 21.17
CA ILE A 127 -0.06 -19.62 21.87
C ILE A 127 -1.54 -20.00 21.79
N ILE A 128 -1.79 -21.31 21.63
CA ILE A 128 -3.11 -21.87 21.37
C ILE A 128 -3.62 -22.54 22.66
N PRO A 129 -4.74 -22.06 23.23
CA PRO A 129 -5.42 -22.73 24.34
C PRO A 129 -5.80 -24.18 24.03
N ASP A 130 -5.61 -25.09 24.99
CA ASP A 130 -6.07 -26.50 24.86
C ASP A 130 -7.59 -26.67 25.08
N ARG A 131 -8.29 -25.59 25.46
CA ARG A 131 -9.71 -25.56 25.81
C ARG A 131 -10.25 -24.11 25.74
N PRO A 132 -11.57 -23.88 25.88
CA PRO A 132 -12.14 -22.54 25.79
C PRO A 132 -11.44 -21.52 26.72
N PRO A 133 -11.07 -20.32 26.22
CA PRO A 133 -10.41 -19.28 27.01
C PRO A 133 -11.12 -18.92 28.32
N ALA A 134 -12.45 -18.82 28.30
CA ALA A 134 -13.25 -18.55 29.50
C ALA A 134 -13.12 -19.66 30.56
N THR A 135 -12.95 -20.91 30.15
CA THR A 135 -12.71 -22.05 31.06
C THR A 135 -11.30 -22.00 31.64
N LEU A 136 -10.29 -21.66 30.83
CA LEU A 136 -8.91 -21.48 31.31
C LEU A 136 -8.79 -20.33 32.30
N LEU A 137 -9.45 -19.20 32.04
CA LEU A 137 -9.44 -18.07 32.95
C LEU A 137 -10.04 -18.43 34.32
N LYS A 138 -11.16 -19.16 34.34
CA LYS A 138 -11.75 -19.68 35.59
C LYS A 138 -10.81 -20.65 36.31
N LEU A 139 -10.15 -21.53 35.56
CA LEU A 139 -9.19 -22.50 36.11
C LEU A 139 -7.97 -21.79 36.73
N TYR A 140 -7.39 -20.84 36.00
CA TYR A 140 -6.31 -19.98 36.47
C TYR A 140 -6.71 -19.25 37.75
N ASN A 141 -7.90 -18.64 37.79
CA ASN A 141 -8.37 -17.91 38.97
C ASN A 141 -8.57 -18.77 40.22
N LYS A 142 -8.88 -20.05 40.03
CA LYS A 142 -8.94 -21.02 41.11
C LYS A 142 -7.54 -21.48 41.54
N GLN A 143 -6.66 -21.80 40.59
CA GLN A 143 -5.34 -22.35 40.88
C GLN A 143 -4.36 -21.30 41.39
N LYS A 144 -4.44 -20.04 40.95
CA LYS A 144 -3.54 -18.94 41.36
C LYS A 144 -3.59 -18.62 42.87
N GLN A 145 -4.61 -19.12 43.58
CA GLN A 145 -4.78 -18.98 45.02
C GLN A 145 -4.15 -20.14 45.82
N GLN A 146 -3.54 -21.12 45.15
CA GLN A 146 -2.89 -22.27 45.80
C GLN A 146 -1.42 -21.96 46.09
N ASP A 147 -0.93 -22.38 47.26
CA ASP A 147 0.42 -22.07 47.75
C ASP A 147 1.55 -22.56 46.82
N ASN A 148 1.30 -23.60 46.02
CA ASN A 148 2.27 -24.20 45.10
C ASN A 148 2.02 -23.84 43.63
N PHE A 149 1.20 -22.82 43.34
CA PHE A 149 0.91 -22.44 41.96
C PHE A 149 2.15 -21.90 41.23
N ASN A 150 2.39 -22.40 40.02
CA ASN A 150 3.42 -21.91 39.13
C ASN A 150 2.82 -21.57 37.75
N LEU A 151 2.89 -20.30 37.35
CA LEU A 151 2.31 -19.84 36.09
C LEU A 151 2.99 -20.46 34.86
N LYS A 152 4.30 -20.72 34.92
CA LYS A 152 5.03 -21.34 33.80
C LYS A 152 4.56 -22.78 33.59
N ASP A 153 4.36 -23.54 34.66
CA ASP A 153 3.85 -24.91 34.58
C ASP A 153 2.40 -24.92 34.09
N PHE A 154 1.57 -23.97 34.57
CA PHE A 154 0.20 -23.78 34.07
C PHE A 154 0.17 -23.50 32.57
N VAL A 155 1.04 -22.60 32.08
CA VAL A 155 1.15 -22.28 30.66
C VAL A 155 1.60 -23.50 29.86
N ALA A 156 2.63 -24.21 30.32
CA ALA A 156 3.13 -25.41 29.65
C ALA A 156 2.09 -26.54 29.60
N GLN A 157 1.18 -26.61 30.58
CA GLN A 157 0.11 -27.62 30.62
C GLN A 157 -1.07 -27.29 29.71
N HIS A 158 -1.41 -26.01 29.54
CA HIS A 158 -2.69 -25.58 28.96
C HIS A 158 -2.58 -24.85 27.62
N PHE A 159 -1.37 -24.57 27.15
CA PHE A 159 -1.14 -23.87 25.91
C PHE A 159 -0.14 -24.61 25.04
N THR A 160 -0.44 -24.67 23.75
CA THR A 160 0.49 -25.15 22.73
C THR A 160 1.09 -23.96 22.01
N GLN A 161 2.42 -23.88 21.96
CA GLN A 161 3.07 -22.93 21.08
C GLN A 161 2.99 -23.46 19.65
N PRO A 162 2.46 -22.69 18.68
CA PRO A 162 2.46 -23.13 17.30
C PRO A 162 3.91 -23.40 16.88
N PRO A 163 4.18 -24.48 16.12
CA PRO A 163 5.52 -24.78 15.70
C PRO A 163 6.02 -23.60 14.86
N LEU A 164 6.94 -22.81 15.43
CA LEU A 164 7.75 -21.95 14.60
C LEU A 164 8.45 -22.91 13.64
N LYS A 165 8.07 -22.86 12.36
CA LYS A 165 8.96 -23.36 11.29
C LYS A 165 10.20 -22.48 11.40
N LYS A 166 11.07 -22.81 12.35
CA LYS A 166 12.40 -22.23 12.47
C LYS A 166 12.98 -22.52 11.12
N VAL A 167 13.13 -21.46 10.35
CA VAL A 167 13.87 -21.45 9.12
C VAL A 167 15.31 -21.72 9.53
N SER A 168 15.64 -22.98 9.85
CA SER A 168 17.02 -23.47 9.84
C SER A 168 17.40 -23.63 8.38
N PHE A 169 17.35 -22.52 7.65
CA PHE A 169 17.94 -22.43 6.35
C PHE A 169 19.43 -22.28 6.60
N ASN A 170 20.16 -23.36 6.37
CA ASN A 170 21.60 -23.35 6.36
C ASN A 170 22.02 -23.09 4.92
N PRO A 171 22.38 -21.84 4.55
CA PRO A 171 22.90 -21.58 3.21
C PRO A 171 24.09 -22.49 2.95
N ARG A 172 24.12 -23.11 1.77
CA ARG A 172 25.30 -23.86 1.34
C ARG A 172 26.45 -22.84 1.17
N PRO A 173 27.72 -23.18 1.49
CA PRO A 173 28.84 -22.23 1.41
C PRO A 173 29.07 -21.60 0.03
N ASP A 174 28.57 -22.22 -1.02
CA ASP A 174 28.67 -21.84 -2.44
C ASP A 174 27.34 -21.31 -3.02
N MET A 175 26.36 -21.04 -2.16
CA MET A 175 25.03 -20.60 -2.58
C MET A 175 25.05 -19.14 -3.04
N SER A 176 24.71 -18.92 -4.31
CA SER A 176 24.56 -17.56 -4.84
C SER A 176 23.35 -16.86 -4.23
N VAL A 177 23.30 -15.52 -4.32
CA VAL A 177 22.15 -14.74 -3.83
C VAL A 177 20.86 -15.07 -4.59
N LEU A 178 20.97 -15.47 -5.85
CA LEU A 178 19.81 -15.87 -6.66
C LEU A 178 19.30 -17.25 -6.27
N ASP A 179 20.20 -18.21 -6.04
CA ASP A 179 19.82 -19.52 -5.51
C ASP A 179 19.19 -19.38 -4.12
N TYR A 180 19.75 -18.49 -3.28
CA TYR A 180 19.19 -18.14 -1.98
C TYR A 180 17.74 -17.68 -2.11
N ILE A 181 17.47 -16.69 -2.96
CA ILE A 181 16.11 -16.18 -3.18
C ILE A 181 15.19 -17.30 -3.68
N ALA A 182 15.67 -18.11 -4.62
CA ALA A 182 14.88 -19.21 -5.19
C ALA A 182 14.48 -20.26 -4.13
N ASP A 183 15.42 -20.71 -3.30
CA ASP A 183 15.17 -21.68 -2.23
C ASP A 183 14.31 -21.05 -1.12
N MET A 184 14.49 -19.75 -0.85
CA MET A 184 13.77 -19.05 0.21
C MET A 184 12.26 -18.96 -0.05
N TRP A 185 11.81 -19.01 -1.31
CA TRP A 185 10.38 -19.10 -1.61
C TRP A 185 9.73 -20.36 -1.05
N GLU A 186 10.41 -21.50 -1.04
CA GLU A 186 9.86 -22.72 -0.44
C GLU A 186 9.90 -22.69 1.09
N VAL A 187 10.92 -22.03 1.64
CA VAL A 187 11.11 -21.86 3.09
C VAL A 187 10.06 -20.93 3.70
N LEU A 188 9.77 -19.82 3.02
CA LEU A 188 8.79 -18.84 3.45
C LEU A 188 7.35 -19.26 3.11
N LYS A 189 7.17 -20.29 2.30
CA LYS A 189 5.85 -20.83 1.98
C LYS A 189 5.15 -21.42 3.20
N ARG A 190 3.86 -21.12 3.31
CA ARG A 190 2.90 -21.82 4.15
C ARG A 190 1.89 -22.50 3.24
N GLU A 191 1.48 -23.68 3.63
CA GLU A 191 0.37 -24.36 2.96
C GLU A 191 -0.94 -23.67 3.35
N ALA A 192 -2.02 -23.96 2.63
CA ALA A 192 -3.35 -23.52 3.04
C ALA A 192 -3.62 -23.91 4.50
N ASP A 193 -4.11 -22.95 5.27
CA ASP A 193 -4.32 -23.15 6.70
C ASP A 193 -5.54 -24.03 6.94
N ARG A 194 -5.53 -24.71 8.08
CA ARG A 194 -6.71 -25.39 8.61
C ARG A 194 -7.25 -24.58 9.77
N TYR A 195 -8.56 -24.59 9.90
CA TYR A 195 -9.19 -24.04 11.09
C TYR A 195 -8.69 -24.80 12.33
N GLU A 196 -8.24 -24.05 13.34
CA GLU A 196 -7.77 -24.57 14.62
C GLU A 196 -8.49 -23.83 15.75
N LEU A 197 -9.16 -24.58 16.62
CA LEU A 197 -9.94 -24.02 17.73
C LEU A 197 -9.06 -23.15 18.63
N TYR A 198 -9.57 -21.97 18.98
CA TYR A 198 -8.92 -20.97 19.84
C TYR A 198 -7.60 -20.40 19.32
N SER A 199 -7.15 -20.80 18.12
CA SER A 199 -5.98 -20.21 17.49
C SER A 199 -6.27 -18.77 17.11
N SER A 200 -5.29 -17.89 17.34
CA SER A 200 -5.35 -16.53 16.82
C SER A 200 -5.14 -16.49 15.30
N LEU A 201 -4.62 -17.56 14.65
CA LEU A 201 -4.42 -17.59 13.21
C LEU A 201 -5.76 -17.68 12.47
N LEU A 202 -6.00 -16.74 11.56
CA LEU A 202 -7.15 -16.73 10.67
C LEU A 202 -6.81 -17.56 9.44
N PRO A 203 -7.51 -18.67 9.16
CA PRO A 203 -7.09 -19.60 8.13
C PRO A 203 -7.23 -18.99 6.73
N LEU A 204 -6.23 -19.21 5.88
CA LEU A 204 -6.22 -18.85 4.46
C LEU A 204 -6.47 -20.07 3.56
N PRO A 205 -7.27 -19.92 2.48
CA PRO A 205 -7.67 -21.03 1.63
C PRO A 205 -6.57 -21.55 0.68
N LYS A 206 -5.50 -20.80 0.44
CA LYS A 206 -4.42 -21.18 -0.50
C LYS A 206 -3.05 -21.14 0.18
N PRO A 207 -2.01 -21.73 -0.46
CA PRO A 207 -0.63 -21.53 -0.05
C PRO A 207 -0.19 -20.07 -0.24
N TYR A 208 0.54 -19.53 0.71
CA TYR A 208 1.01 -18.14 0.74
C TYR A 208 2.46 -18.02 1.20
N ILE A 209 3.07 -16.85 0.97
CA ILE A 209 4.41 -16.52 1.48
C ILE A 209 4.28 -15.61 2.71
N VAL A 210 5.04 -15.92 3.76
CA VAL A 210 5.20 -15.03 4.93
C VAL A 210 6.48 -14.20 4.81
N PRO A 211 6.62 -13.07 5.52
CA PRO A 211 7.83 -12.25 5.42
C PRO A 211 9.11 -12.96 5.86
N GLY A 212 9.08 -13.71 6.97
CA GLY A 212 10.23 -14.45 7.52
C GLY A 212 10.53 -14.13 8.99
N GLY A 213 11.32 -15.00 9.64
CA GLY A 213 11.66 -14.84 11.07
C GLY A 213 10.46 -15.07 12.00
N ARG A 214 10.19 -14.10 12.88
CA ARG A 214 9.05 -14.13 13.85
C ARG A 214 7.67 -14.02 13.17
N PHE A 215 7.63 -13.50 11.95
CA PHE A 215 6.41 -13.28 11.19
C PHE A 215 5.94 -14.59 10.56
N SER A 216 5.00 -15.26 11.25
CA SER A 216 4.50 -16.59 10.91
C SER A 216 3.21 -16.59 10.09
N GLU A 217 2.69 -15.40 9.83
CA GLU A 217 1.43 -15.09 9.18
C GLU A 217 1.68 -14.26 7.91
N ILE A 218 0.69 -14.20 7.01
CA ILE A 218 0.72 -13.26 5.88
C ILE A 218 0.62 -11.84 6.44
N TYR A 219 1.35 -10.90 5.85
CA TYR A 219 1.23 -9.47 6.11
C TYR A 219 0.76 -8.76 4.85
N TYR A 220 -0.09 -7.76 4.99
CA TYR A 220 -0.81 -7.18 3.86
C TYR A 220 0.15 -6.51 2.86
N TRP A 221 0.77 -5.39 3.19
CA TRP A 221 1.57 -4.64 2.19
C TRP A 221 2.88 -5.35 1.82
N ASP A 222 3.49 -6.11 2.74
CA ASP A 222 4.68 -6.96 2.51
C ASP A 222 4.46 -7.93 1.34
N SER A 223 3.22 -8.43 1.21
CA SER A 223 2.83 -9.37 0.18
C SER A 223 3.00 -8.79 -1.22
N TYR A 224 2.71 -7.50 -1.44
CA TYR A 224 2.89 -6.89 -2.76
C TYR A 224 4.37 -6.93 -3.18
N PHE A 225 5.27 -6.54 -2.28
CA PHE A 225 6.71 -6.52 -2.58
C PHE A 225 7.29 -7.92 -2.72
N THR A 226 6.74 -8.89 -2.00
CA THR A 226 7.05 -10.32 -2.16
C THR A 226 6.56 -10.86 -3.50
N MET A 227 5.34 -10.49 -3.90
CA MET A 227 4.70 -10.88 -5.16
C MET A 227 5.47 -10.41 -6.39
N ILE A 228 6.18 -9.27 -6.32
CA ILE A 228 7.13 -8.86 -7.36
C ILE A 228 8.15 -9.98 -7.59
N GLY A 229 8.74 -10.53 -6.53
CA GLY A 229 9.68 -11.65 -6.63
C GLY A 229 9.08 -12.89 -7.24
N LEU A 230 7.83 -13.22 -6.88
CA LEU A 230 7.11 -14.36 -7.43
C LEU A 230 6.83 -14.18 -8.93
N TYR A 231 6.46 -12.97 -9.35
CA TYR A 231 6.27 -12.62 -10.75
C TYR A 231 7.58 -12.78 -11.53
N GLU A 232 8.66 -12.17 -11.05
CA GLU A 232 9.98 -12.23 -11.69
C GLU A 232 10.56 -13.67 -11.72
N ALA A 233 10.20 -14.51 -10.76
CA ALA A 233 10.58 -15.92 -10.70
C ALA A 233 9.63 -16.87 -11.47
N GLY A 234 8.59 -16.34 -12.15
CA GLY A 234 7.62 -17.14 -12.89
C GLY A 234 6.71 -18.02 -12.01
N LYS A 235 6.60 -17.75 -10.71
CA LYS A 235 5.74 -18.48 -9.75
C LYS A 235 4.28 -18.00 -9.82
N ALA A 236 3.70 -18.06 -11.02
CA ALA A 236 2.39 -17.50 -11.35
C ALA A 236 1.23 -18.06 -10.49
N GLU A 237 1.25 -19.34 -10.17
CA GLU A 237 0.22 -19.97 -9.33
C GLU A 237 0.26 -19.41 -7.90
N LEU A 238 1.46 -19.27 -7.33
CA LEU A 238 1.62 -18.74 -5.98
C LEU A 238 1.25 -17.24 -5.92
N LEU A 239 1.59 -16.47 -6.96
CA LEU A 239 1.13 -15.09 -7.14
C LEU A 239 -0.41 -15.01 -7.09
N ARG A 240 -1.11 -15.85 -7.88
CA ARG A 240 -2.58 -15.93 -7.88
C ARG A 240 -3.14 -16.31 -6.51
N ASN A 241 -2.54 -17.31 -5.87
CA ASN A 241 -2.96 -17.80 -4.56
C ASN A 241 -2.94 -16.69 -3.50
N MET A 242 -1.88 -15.87 -3.47
CA MET A 242 -1.81 -14.75 -2.52
C MET A 242 -2.91 -13.70 -2.76
N VAL A 243 -3.28 -13.41 -4.02
CA VAL A 243 -4.41 -12.50 -4.31
C VAL A 243 -5.75 -13.11 -3.87
N ILE A 244 -5.95 -14.41 -4.09
CA ILE A 244 -7.13 -15.15 -3.60
C ILE A 244 -7.21 -15.09 -2.07
N ASP A 245 -6.09 -15.27 -1.38
CA ASP A 245 -6.04 -15.22 0.08
C ASP A 245 -6.39 -13.82 0.61
N MET A 246 -5.84 -12.76 0.00
CA MET A 246 -6.19 -11.37 0.34
C MET A 246 -7.67 -11.06 0.11
N ALA A 247 -8.21 -11.46 -1.05
CA ALA A 247 -9.64 -11.35 -1.36
C ALA A 247 -10.50 -12.09 -0.32
N SER A 248 -10.09 -13.30 0.10
CA SER A 248 -10.80 -14.07 1.12
C SER A 248 -10.86 -13.40 2.50
N LEU A 249 -9.88 -12.55 2.81
CA LEU A 249 -9.86 -11.78 4.06
C LEU A 249 -10.89 -10.64 3.98
N ILE A 250 -10.95 -9.94 2.86
CA ILE A 250 -11.97 -8.91 2.60
C ILE A 250 -13.38 -9.51 2.70
N ASP A 251 -13.61 -10.66 2.06
CA ASP A 251 -14.91 -11.32 2.05
C ASP A 251 -15.41 -11.72 3.44
N ARG A 252 -14.50 -12.16 4.31
CA ARG A 252 -14.84 -12.68 5.64
C ARG A 252 -14.87 -11.61 6.72
N TYR A 253 -13.99 -10.60 6.61
CA TYR A 253 -13.73 -9.66 7.69
C TYR A 253 -14.03 -8.21 7.33
N GLY A 254 -14.37 -7.94 6.07
CA GLY A 254 -14.70 -6.60 5.56
C GLY A 254 -13.49 -5.79 5.10
N HIS A 255 -12.27 -6.23 5.42
CA HIS A 255 -11.01 -5.62 5.02
C HIS A 255 -9.87 -6.66 5.10
N ILE A 256 -8.70 -6.29 4.58
CA ILE A 256 -7.48 -7.06 4.81
C ILE A 256 -6.88 -6.61 6.16
N PRO A 257 -6.84 -7.47 7.19
CA PRO A 257 -6.18 -7.13 8.45
C PRO A 257 -4.67 -6.97 8.25
N ASN A 258 -3.97 -6.31 9.18
CA ASN A 258 -2.51 -6.12 9.16
C ASN A 258 -1.76 -7.43 8.81
N GLY A 259 -2.15 -8.53 9.45
CA GLY A 259 -1.86 -9.89 9.03
C GLY A 259 -3.02 -10.82 9.42
N ASN A 260 -2.98 -12.09 9.00
CA ASN A 260 -4.09 -13.03 9.24
C ASN A 260 -4.17 -13.56 10.69
N ARG A 261 -4.31 -12.67 11.67
CA ARG A 261 -4.48 -12.98 13.10
C ARG A 261 -5.68 -12.25 13.70
N THR A 262 -6.36 -12.85 14.68
CA THR A 262 -7.54 -12.25 15.35
C THR A 262 -7.23 -10.88 15.96
N TYR A 263 -6.06 -10.71 16.59
CA TYR A 263 -5.61 -9.44 17.17
C TYR A 263 -5.21 -8.37 16.13
N TYR A 264 -5.21 -8.71 14.85
CA TYR A 264 -5.04 -7.77 13.74
C TYR A 264 -6.36 -7.36 13.08
N LEU A 265 -7.51 -7.97 13.42
CA LEU A 265 -8.81 -7.61 12.84
C LEU A 265 -9.25 -6.17 13.13
N SER A 266 -8.67 -5.51 14.15
CA SER A 266 -9.01 -4.13 14.49
C SER A 266 -8.39 -3.07 13.58
N ARG A 267 -7.47 -3.45 12.68
CA ARG A 267 -6.77 -2.52 11.77
C ARG A 267 -6.38 -3.21 10.46
N SER A 268 -6.04 -2.42 9.46
CA SER A 268 -5.47 -2.91 8.19
C SER A 268 -3.94 -2.71 8.15
N GLN A 269 -3.43 -2.43 6.96
CA GLN A 269 -2.09 -1.95 6.61
C GLN A 269 -2.24 -1.06 5.35
N PRO A 270 -1.17 -0.44 4.80
CA PRO A 270 -1.30 0.37 3.58
C PRO A 270 -2.03 -0.40 2.45
N PRO A 271 -3.04 0.18 1.77
CA PRO A 271 -3.92 -0.58 0.88
C PRO A 271 -3.30 -0.87 -0.49
N PHE A 272 -2.52 -1.94 -0.55
CA PHE A 272 -1.79 -2.40 -1.74
C PHE A 272 -2.57 -3.43 -2.59
N PHE A 273 -3.79 -3.84 -2.24
CA PHE A 273 -4.54 -4.86 -2.97
C PHE A 273 -4.86 -4.43 -4.41
N ALA A 274 -5.15 -3.16 -4.65
CA ALA A 274 -5.25 -2.62 -6.02
C ALA A 274 -3.97 -2.84 -6.84
N LEU A 275 -2.80 -2.62 -6.24
CA LEU A 275 -1.49 -2.88 -6.88
C LEU A 275 -1.19 -4.38 -7.04
N MET A 276 -1.67 -5.22 -6.14
CA MET A 276 -1.61 -6.68 -6.28
C MET A 276 -2.45 -7.15 -7.46
N VAL A 277 -3.64 -6.56 -7.64
CA VAL A 277 -4.52 -6.78 -8.78
C VAL A 277 -3.87 -6.31 -10.08
N ASP A 278 -3.23 -5.13 -10.10
CA ASP A 278 -2.48 -4.66 -11.27
C ASP A 278 -1.36 -5.63 -11.66
N LEU A 279 -0.56 -6.06 -10.68
CA LEU A 279 0.54 -7.01 -10.90
C LEU A 279 0.03 -8.37 -11.38
N LEU A 280 -1.12 -8.83 -10.88
CA LEU A 280 -1.73 -10.05 -11.39
C LEU A 280 -2.31 -9.86 -12.79
N ALA A 281 -2.83 -8.68 -13.12
CA ALA A 281 -3.30 -8.34 -14.46
C ALA A 281 -2.16 -8.29 -15.50
N GLU A 282 -0.94 -7.88 -15.11
CA GLU A 282 0.26 -8.01 -15.96
C GLU A 282 0.45 -9.47 -16.44
N GLN A 283 0.15 -10.43 -15.56
CA GLN A 283 0.28 -11.86 -15.81
C GLN A 283 -0.93 -12.47 -16.54
N ASP A 284 -2.14 -12.18 -16.06
CA ASP A 284 -3.39 -12.88 -16.42
C ASP A 284 -4.34 -12.07 -17.31
N GLY A 285 -3.98 -10.82 -17.61
CA GLY A 285 -4.76 -9.90 -18.43
C GLY A 285 -5.89 -9.18 -17.68
N GLN A 286 -6.59 -8.31 -18.41
CA GLN A 286 -7.56 -7.35 -17.87
C GLN A 286 -8.77 -7.98 -17.14
N LYS A 287 -9.08 -9.26 -17.39
CA LYS A 287 -10.18 -9.97 -16.69
C LYS A 287 -9.99 -10.05 -15.17
N VAL A 288 -8.76 -9.87 -14.68
CA VAL A 288 -8.43 -9.86 -13.26
C VAL A 288 -9.16 -8.73 -12.55
N TYR A 289 -9.24 -7.54 -13.15
CA TYR A 289 -9.96 -6.41 -12.58
C TYR A 289 -11.46 -6.71 -12.39
N LEU A 290 -12.09 -7.39 -13.35
CA LEU A 290 -13.48 -7.83 -13.23
C LEU A 290 -13.67 -8.90 -12.15
N THR A 291 -12.70 -9.81 -12.05
CA THR A 291 -12.71 -10.92 -11.09
C THR A 291 -12.70 -10.40 -9.66
N TYR A 292 -11.88 -9.39 -9.36
CA TYR A 292 -11.69 -8.86 -8.02
C TYR A 292 -12.39 -7.51 -7.76
N LEU A 293 -13.23 -7.04 -8.70
CA LEU A 293 -14.00 -5.81 -8.51
C LEU A 293 -14.85 -5.81 -7.22
N PRO A 294 -15.52 -6.91 -6.82
CA PRO A 294 -16.26 -6.91 -5.56
C PRO A 294 -15.38 -6.62 -4.34
N GLU A 295 -14.18 -7.17 -4.29
CA GLU A 295 -13.24 -7.02 -3.18
C GLU A 295 -12.54 -5.66 -3.18
N LEU A 296 -12.17 -5.15 -4.37
CA LEU A 296 -11.70 -3.76 -4.53
C LEU A 296 -12.74 -2.75 -4.01
N GLN A 297 -14.02 -2.98 -4.32
CA GLN A 297 -15.11 -2.15 -3.84
C GLN A 297 -15.25 -2.22 -2.31
N ARG A 298 -15.26 -3.42 -1.74
CA ARG A 298 -15.38 -3.62 -0.29
C ARG A 298 -14.22 -3.00 0.47
N GLU A 299 -12.99 -3.12 -0.04
CA GLU A 299 -11.85 -2.44 0.57
C GLU A 299 -12.01 -0.91 0.52
N TYR A 300 -12.44 -0.35 -0.61
CA TYR A 300 -12.73 1.08 -0.69
C TYR A 300 -13.78 1.51 0.34
N ASP A 301 -14.85 0.72 0.49
CA ASP A 301 -15.93 0.99 1.43
C ASP A 301 -15.45 0.92 2.90
N TYR A 302 -14.47 0.06 3.22
CA TYR A 302 -13.80 0.03 4.52
C TYR A 302 -13.07 1.35 4.79
N TRP A 303 -12.19 1.79 3.87
CA TRP A 303 -11.42 3.01 4.04
C TRP A 303 -12.29 4.28 4.04
N MET A 304 -13.42 4.24 3.35
CA MET A 304 -14.36 5.36 3.24
C MET A 304 -15.53 5.26 4.23
N ASN A 305 -15.48 4.34 5.18
CA ASN A 305 -16.55 4.09 6.13
C ASN A 305 -16.94 5.38 6.90
N GLY A 306 -18.20 5.78 6.77
CA GLY A 306 -18.75 6.98 7.41
C GLY A 306 -18.55 8.29 6.64
N ALA A 307 -17.88 8.29 5.48
CA ALA A 307 -17.61 9.51 4.71
C ALA A 307 -18.88 10.30 4.35
N GLU A 308 -19.96 9.62 3.97
CA GLU A 308 -21.20 10.25 3.50
C GLU A 308 -21.89 11.14 4.54
N THR A 309 -21.82 10.77 5.82
CA THR A 309 -22.50 11.48 6.91
C THR A 309 -21.56 12.35 7.75
N LEU A 310 -20.25 12.25 7.51
CA LEU A 310 -19.24 12.99 8.25
C LEU A 310 -19.34 14.48 7.95
N LYS A 311 -19.43 15.31 9.00
CA LYS A 311 -19.49 16.77 8.88
C LYS A 311 -18.11 17.37 8.62
N ALA A 312 -18.07 18.55 8.00
CA ALA A 312 -16.82 19.29 7.78
C ALA A 312 -16.07 19.56 9.10
N GLY A 313 -14.74 19.49 9.06
CA GLY A 313 -13.85 19.65 10.21
C GLY A 313 -13.91 18.48 11.21
N LYS A 314 -14.35 17.30 10.80
CA LYS A 314 -14.46 16.10 11.66
C LYS A 314 -13.77 14.91 11.03
N ALA A 315 -13.46 13.94 11.87
CA ALA A 315 -12.94 12.64 11.48
C ALA A 315 -13.79 11.52 12.08
N TYR A 316 -13.92 10.42 11.35
CA TYR A 316 -14.51 9.17 11.82
C TYR A 316 -13.73 8.02 11.21
N ARG A 317 -13.20 7.14 12.07
CA ARG A 317 -12.26 6.07 11.67
C ARG A 317 -11.17 6.60 10.74
N HIS A 318 -11.01 6.00 9.56
CA HIS A 318 -10.02 6.36 8.55
C HIS A 318 -10.37 7.63 7.77
N VAL A 319 -11.57 8.17 7.88
CA VAL A 319 -12.00 9.33 7.07
C VAL A 319 -11.83 10.63 7.85
N VAL A 320 -11.25 11.62 7.19
CA VAL A 320 -11.22 13.02 7.62
C VAL A 320 -11.94 13.87 6.58
N ARG A 321 -12.94 14.64 6.99
CA ARG A 321 -13.53 15.69 6.18
C ARG A 321 -13.02 17.03 6.69
N LEU A 322 -12.21 17.71 5.88
CA LEU A 322 -11.67 19.04 6.19
C LEU A 322 -12.76 20.11 6.20
N ALA A 323 -12.41 21.31 6.66
CA ALA A 323 -13.35 22.43 6.79
C ALA A 323 -13.94 22.88 5.44
N ASP A 324 -13.19 22.73 4.35
CA ASP A 324 -13.59 23.01 2.97
C ASP A 324 -14.38 21.85 2.32
N ASN A 325 -14.70 20.80 3.07
CA ASN A 325 -15.31 19.54 2.64
C ASN A 325 -14.41 18.58 1.85
N THR A 326 -13.12 18.88 1.69
CA THR A 326 -12.15 17.93 1.14
C THR A 326 -12.11 16.67 2.01
N VAL A 327 -12.26 15.49 1.38
CA VAL A 327 -12.23 14.19 2.07
C VAL A 327 -10.87 13.54 1.84
N MET A 328 -10.20 13.20 2.94
CA MET A 328 -8.89 12.56 2.96
C MET A 328 -8.93 11.36 3.92
N ASN A 329 -7.91 10.52 3.85
CA ASN A 329 -7.77 9.37 4.73
C ASN A 329 -6.63 9.55 5.74
N ARG A 330 -6.81 8.96 6.91
CA ARG A 330 -5.83 8.79 7.99
C ARG A 330 -5.77 7.31 8.40
N HIS A 331 -4.71 6.92 9.08
CA HIS A 331 -4.66 5.61 9.74
C HIS A 331 -5.47 5.61 11.04
N TRP A 332 -6.08 4.46 11.34
CA TRP A 332 -6.96 4.25 12.46
C TRP A 332 -7.06 2.76 12.81
N ASP A 333 -6.91 2.41 14.08
CA ASP A 333 -7.28 1.09 14.60
C ASP A 333 -8.57 1.25 15.41
N ASP A 334 -9.51 0.30 15.33
CA ASP A 334 -10.79 0.35 16.03
C ASP A 334 -10.71 0.09 17.56
N MET A 335 -9.57 -0.40 18.05
CA MET A 335 -9.26 -0.60 19.47
C MET A 335 -8.34 0.49 20.04
N ASP A 336 -8.47 0.75 21.34
CA ASP A 336 -7.64 1.67 22.14
C ASP A 336 -7.06 0.99 23.39
N THR A 337 -6.75 -0.30 23.28
CA THR A 337 -6.07 -1.09 24.31
C THR A 337 -4.64 -1.42 23.87
N PRO A 338 -3.74 -1.92 24.74
CA PRO A 338 -2.42 -2.38 24.31
C PRO A 338 -2.52 -3.42 23.18
N ARG A 339 -1.60 -3.39 22.19
CA ARG A 339 -1.48 -4.42 21.14
C ARG A 339 -1.18 -5.78 21.77
N ASP A 340 -1.83 -6.85 21.33
CA ASP A 340 -1.63 -8.19 21.90
C ASP A 340 -0.20 -8.67 21.66
N GLU A 341 0.34 -8.41 20.46
CA GLU A 341 1.67 -8.82 20.04
C GLU A 341 2.83 -8.02 20.68
N SER A 342 2.52 -6.88 21.30
CA SER A 342 3.46 -5.94 21.94
C SER A 342 2.91 -5.43 23.28
N TYR A 343 2.15 -6.29 23.98
CA TYR A 343 1.34 -5.91 25.14
C TYR A 343 2.15 -5.26 26.29
N PRO A 344 3.25 -5.87 26.79
CA PRO A 344 4.03 -5.23 27.85
C PRO A 344 4.73 -3.95 27.37
N GLN A 345 5.13 -3.85 26.09
CA GLN A 345 5.76 -2.67 25.52
C GLN A 345 4.79 -1.48 25.49
N ASP A 346 3.57 -1.70 24.99
CA ASP A 346 2.56 -0.65 24.91
C ASP A 346 2.18 -0.13 26.30
N ILE A 347 1.97 -1.02 27.28
CA ILE A 347 1.72 -0.65 28.68
C ILE A 347 2.88 0.20 29.20
N HIS A 348 4.13 -0.24 28.99
CA HIS A 348 5.31 0.50 29.42
C HIS A 348 5.34 1.89 28.78
N THR A 349 5.10 2.03 27.47
CA THR A 349 5.05 3.32 26.78
C THR A 349 4.01 4.25 27.40
N ALA A 350 2.79 3.77 27.64
CA ALA A 350 1.72 4.58 28.21
C ALA A 350 2.02 5.05 29.65
N GLN A 351 2.67 4.21 30.47
CA GLN A 351 3.04 4.55 31.85
C GLN A 351 4.06 5.69 31.95
N HIS A 352 4.87 5.92 30.91
CA HIS A 352 5.91 6.97 30.91
C HIS A 352 5.39 8.34 30.50
N ILE A 353 4.14 8.45 30.01
CA ILE A 353 3.54 9.72 29.62
C ILE A 353 2.54 10.18 30.68
N LYS A 354 2.88 11.28 31.34
CA LYS A 354 1.95 11.97 32.25
C LYS A 354 1.04 12.89 31.43
N ASN A 355 -0.20 13.06 31.88
CA ASN A 355 -1.19 13.99 31.31
C ASN A 355 -1.71 13.63 29.90
N ARG A 356 -1.71 12.35 29.53
CA ARG A 356 -2.38 11.86 28.32
C ARG A 356 -3.14 10.57 28.65
N PRO A 357 -4.42 10.43 28.25
CA PRO A 357 -5.15 9.18 28.48
C PRO A 357 -4.44 7.99 27.82
N ALA A 358 -4.25 6.90 28.56
CA ALA A 358 -3.57 5.71 28.04
C ALA A 358 -4.24 5.16 26.77
N ALA A 359 -5.59 5.18 26.72
CA ALA A 359 -6.37 4.79 25.54
C ALA A 359 -5.98 5.59 24.28
N GLU A 360 -5.71 6.88 24.41
CA GLU A 360 -5.28 7.72 23.28
C GLU A 360 -3.88 7.34 22.80
N ILE A 361 -2.97 7.00 23.72
CA ILE A 361 -1.63 6.49 23.40
C ILE A 361 -1.75 5.16 22.66
N TYR A 362 -2.55 4.23 23.17
CA TYR A 362 -2.77 2.93 22.57
C TYR A 362 -3.39 3.02 21.17
N ARG A 363 -4.41 3.87 20.98
CA ARG A 363 -5.00 4.13 19.66
C ARG A 363 -3.95 4.60 18.66
N ASN A 364 -3.07 5.51 19.05
CA ASN A 364 -2.02 6.02 18.17
C ASN A 364 -0.91 4.97 17.93
N LEU A 365 -0.57 4.13 18.92
CA LEU A 365 0.35 2.99 18.73
C LEU A 365 -0.19 2.01 17.71
N ARG A 366 -1.45 1.63 17.85
CA ARG A 366 -2.13 0.73 16.92
C ARG A 366 -2.27 1.32 15.51
N ALA A 367 -2.69 2.58 15.40
CA ALA A 367 -2.71 3.30 14.13
C ALA A 367 -1.30 3.43 13.53
N GLY A 368 -0.27 3.60 14.37
CA GLY A 368 1.14 3.55 13.99
C GLY A 368 1.51 2.23 13.30
N SER A 369 1.08 1.10 13.85
CA SER A 369 1.25 -0.22 13.21
C SER A 369 0.41 -0.41 11.95
N GLU A 370 -0.77 0.22 11.82
CA GLU A 370 -1.55 0.22 10.57
C GLU A 370 -0.79 0.95 9.44
N THR A 371 0.12 1.87 9.76
CA THR A 371 0.90 2.57 8.73
C THR A 371 1.94 1.68 8.04
N GLY A 372 2.27 0.52 8.62
CA GLY A 372 3.45 -0.28 8.25
C GLY A 372 4.78 0.30 8.76
N TRP A 373 4.80 1.54 9.27
CA TRP A 373 5.97 2.23 9.79
C TRP A 373 5.98 2.30 11.32
N ASP A 374 5.85 1.17 12.01
CA ASP A 374 5.90 1.07 13.47
C ASP A 374 7.32 0.83 14.01
N PHE A 375 8.03 1.81 14.57
CA PHE A 375 7.67 3.21 14.66
C PHE A 375 8.64 4.10 13.91
N SER A 376 8.25 5.37 13.78
CA SER A 376 8.97 6.41 13.06
C SER A 376 8.73 7.76 13.71
N SER A 377 9.74 8.62 13.72
CA SER A 377 9.70 10.04 14.07
C SER A 377 8.64 10.79 13.28
N ARG A 378 8.29 10.30 12.08
CA ARG A 378 7.22 10.79 11.21
C ARG A 378 5.88 10.94 11.95
N TRP A 379 5.61 10.08 12.92
CA TRP A 379 4.37 10.05 13.69
C TRP A 379 4.47 10.75 15.05
N LEU A 380 5.67 11.18 15.47
CA LEU A 380 5.94 11.68 16.81
C LEU A 380 5.94 13.20 16.81
N THR A 381 5.14 13.83 17.68
CA THR A 381 5.04 15.30 17.72
C THR A 381 6.38 15.97 18.03
N ASP A 382 7.25 15.30 18.78
CA ASP A 382 8.60 15.77 19.13
C ASP A 382 9.72 14.94 18.46
N GLN A 383 9.38 14.11 17.47
CA GLN A 383 10.31 13.30 16.66
C GLN A 383 11.13 12.26 17.46
N HIS A 384 10.89 12.11 18.77
CA HIS A 384 11.73 11.28 19.65
C HIS A 384 10.92 10.38 20.59
N THR A 385 9.83 10.90 21.18
CA THR A 385 9.12 10.22 22.26
C THR A 385 7.95 9.40 21.72
N LEU A 386 8.05 8.06 21.77
CA LEU A 386 7.03 7.16 21.24
C LEU A 386 5.62 7.41 21.82
N GLY A 387 5.50 7.66 23.12
CA GLY A 387 4.21 7.94 23.77
C GLY A 387 3.58 9.30 23.40
N ARG A 388 4.29 10.15 22.64
CA ARG A 388 3.80 11.41 22.07
C ARG A 388 3.42 11.29 20.59
N MET A 389 3.15 10.07 20.14
CA MET A 389 2.67 9.82 18.78
C MET A 389 1.26 10.37 18.55
N ASN A 390 1.01 10.92 17.37
CA ASN A 390 -0.28 11.48 16.98
C ASN A 390 -0.73 11.03 15.57
N THR A 391 -0.44 9.78 15.20
CA THR A 391 -0.77 9.17 13.90
C THR A 391 -2.20 9.46 13.42
N THR A 392 -3.18 9.42 14.33
CA THR A 392 -4.60 9.65 14.00
C THR A 392 -4.94 11.11 13.67
N GLU A 393 -4.01 12.04 13.86
CA GLU A 393 -4.15 13.45 13.48
C GLU A 393 -3.51 13.77 12.13
N LEU A 394 -2.83 12.80 11.52
CA LEU A 394 -2.07 13.00 10.30
C LEU A 394 -2.83 12.48 9.09
N LEU A 395 -2.72 13.20 7.98
CA LEU A 395 -3.09 12.76 6.63
C LEU A 395 -1.79 12.36 5.93
N PRO A 396 -1.48 11.04 5.86
CA PRO A 396 -0.22 10.60 5.29
C PRO A 396 -0.26 10.71 3.77
N ILE A 397 0.86 11.13 3.16
CA ILE A 397 0.98 11.20 1.70
C ILE A 397 0.76 9.83 1.06
N GLU A 398 1.37 8.78 1.62
CA GLU A 398 1.31 7.41 1.11
C GLU A 398 -0.13 6.86 1.06
N LEU A 399 -0.86 6.93 2.18
CA LEU A 399 -2.24 6.44 2.25
C LEU A 399 -3.15 7.14 1.24
N ASN A 400 -3.03 8.47 1.13
CA ASN A 400 -3.89 9.24 0.23
C ASN A 400 -3.53 9.03 -1.25
N SER A 401 -2.27 8.72 -1.56
CA SER A 401 -1.87 8.28 -2.90
C SER A 401 -2.40 6.88 -3.23
N LEU A 402 -2.33 5.93 -2.29
CA LEU A 402 -2.87 4.58 -2.48
C LEU A 402 -4.39 4.58 -2.66
N MET A 403 -5.10 5.42 -1.90
CA MET A 403 -6.55 5.60 -2.07
C MET A 403 -6.91 6.21 -3.44
N ALA A 404 -6.10 7.14 -3.96
CA ALA A 404 -6.32 7.69 -5.30
C ALA A 404 -6.14 6.62 -6.38
N HIS A 405 -5.12 5.75 -6.21
CA HIS A 405 -4.88 4.64 -7.11
C HIS A 405 -6.00 3.59 -7.05
N LEU A 406 -6.50 3.25 -5.86
CA LEU A 406 -7.67 2.38 -5.72
C LEU A 406 -8.91 2.95 -6.42
N GLU A 407 -9.14 4.27 -6.35
CA GLU A 407 -10.21 4.94 -7.10
C GLU A 407 -9.99 4.84 -8.63
N GLN A 408 -8.75 4.96 -9.12
CA GLN A 408 -8.43 4.76 -10.54
C GLN A 408 -8.68 3.31 -10.99
N VAL A 409 -8.28 2.33 -10.18
CA VAL A 409 -8.51 0.90 -10.47
C VAL A 409 -9.99 0.56 -10.46
N LEU A 410 -10.78 1.13 -9.54
CA LEU A 410 -12.24 0.98 -9.55
C LEU A 410 -12.86 1.61 -10.80
N ALA A 411 -12.43 2.81 -11.18
CA ALA A 411 -12.91 3.45 -12.41
C ALA A 411 -12.66 2.58 -13.64
N HIS A 412 -11.47 2.00 -13.75
CA HIS A 412 -11.09 1.08 -14.81
C HIS A 412 -11.89 -0.23 -14.79
N ALA A 413 -12.03 -0.86 -13.63
CA ALA A 413 -12.78 -2.11 -13.47
C ALA A 413 -14.28 -1.94 -13.80
N TYR A 414 -14.89 -0.81 -13.44
CA TYR A 414 -16.27 -0.50 -13.82
C TYR A 414 -16.42 -0.18 -15.32
N LEU A 415 -15.41 0.42 -15.95
CA LEU A 415 -15.40 0.59 -17.40
C LEU A 415 -15.40 -0.77 -18.12
N LEU A 416 -14.54 -1.70 -17.68
CA LEU A 416 -14.48 -3.07 -18.19
C LEU A 416 -15.79 -3.84 -17.95
N LYS A 417 -16.52 -3.50 -16.89
CA LYS A 417 -17.83 -4.08 -16.55
C LYS A 417 -18.98 -3.50 -17.38
N GLU A 418 -18.68 -2.59 -18.30
CA GLU A 418 -19.66 -1.85 -19.09
C GLU A 418 -20.60 -0.97 -18.23
N ASP A 419 -20.07 -0.43 -17.12
CA ASP A 419 -20.74 0.53 -16.23
C ASP A 419 -20.02 1.90 -16.28
N PRO A 420 -20.25 2.70 -17.34
CA PRO A 420 -19.56 3.98 -17.52
C PRO A 420 -19.97 5.04 -16.48
N GLU A 421 -21.15 4.92 -15.86
CA GLU A 421 -21.59 5.85 -14.82
C GLU A 421 -20.76 5.68 -13.55
N LYS A 422 -20.59 4.44 -13.08
CA LYS A 422 -19.70 4.18 -11.94
C LYS A 422 -18.24 4.42 -12.26
N SER A 423 -17.81 4.10 -13.48
CA SER A 423 -16.45 4.43 -13.94
C SER A 423 -16.15 5.92 -13.78
N LEU A 424 -17.01 6.78 -14.35
CA LEU A 424 -16.88 8.24 -14.28
C LEU A 424 -17.03 8.78 -12.85
N PHE A 425 -17.84 8.13 -12.02
CA PHE A 425 -17.95 8.47 -10.60
C PHE A 425 -16.60 8.31 -9.88
N TYR A 426 -15.95 7.15 -10.03
CA TYR A 426 -14.66 6.89 -9.40
C TYR A 426 -13.52 7.70 -10.01
N GLU A 427 -13.54 7.94 -11.32
CA GLU A 427 -12.57 8.82 -11.98
C GLU A 427 -12.61 10.24 -11.40
N ARG A 428 -13.81 10.78 -11.15
CA ARG A 428 -13.96 12.09 -10.50
C ARG A 428 -13.48 12.10 -9.05
N LEU A 429 -13.64 11.00 -8.32
CA LEU A 429 -13.13 10.89 -6.95
C LEU A 429 -11.60 10.84 -6.93
N ALA A 430 -11.01 10.00 -7.79
CA ALA A 430 -9.56 9.93 -7.98
C ALA A 430 -8.99 11.31 -8.32
N GLN A 431 -9.57 12.01 -9.30
CA GLN A 431 -9.07 13.32 -9.70
C GLN A 431 -9.18 14.36 -8.57
N LYS A 432 -10.28 14.35 -7.80
CA LYS A 432 -10.42 15.22 -6.63
C LYS A 432 -9.35 14.94 -5.59
N ARG A 433 -9.06 13.67 -5.31
CA ARG A 433 -8.04 13.27 -4.34
C ARG A 433 -6.63 13.59 -4.82
N ILE A 434 -6.32 13.37 -6.09
CA ILE A 434 -5.05 13.74 -6.71
C ILE A 434 -4.83 15.26 -6.62
N THR A 435 -5.86 16.06 -6.93
CA THR A 435 -5.79 17.51 -6.74
C THR A 435 -5.58 17.88 -5.27
N ALA A 436 -6.29 17.22 -4.35
CA ALA A 436 -6.14 17.48 -2.92
C ALA A 436 -4.74 17.11 -2.40
N LEU A 437 -4.18 15.95 -2.75
CA LEU A 437 -2.84 15.56 -2.29
C LEU A 437 -1.75 16.45 -2.89
N ASN A 438 -1.88 16.85 -4.16
CA ASN A 438 -0.91 17.74 -4.83
C ASN A 438 -0.96 19.19 -4.34
N THR A 439 -1.95 19.57 -3.54
CA THR A 439 -2.09 20.93 -2.99
C THR A 439 -1.96 20.96 -1.48
N LEU A 440 -2.66 20.07 -0.77
CA LEU A 440 -2.68 20.01 0.68
C LEU A 440 -1.43 19.37 1.27
N LEU A 441 -0.94 18.30 0.66
CA LEU A 441 0.21 17.54 1.17
C LEU A 441 1.53 18.02 0.54
N TRP A 442 1.47 18.99 -0.37
CA TRP A 442 2.62 19.65 -0.96
C TRP A 442 2.97 20.92 -0.18
N ASP A 443 4.24 21.07 0.22
CA ASP A 443 4.75 22.30 0.81
C ASP A 443 5.56 23.07 -0.24
N GLU A 444 4.99 24.17 -0.73
CA GLU A 444 5.61 25.02 -1.77
C GLU A 444 6.96 25.62 -1.34
N LYS A 445 7.18 25.86 -0.04
CA LYS A 445 8.44 26.46 0.43
C LYS A 445 9.55 25.42 0.51
N ARG A 446 9.20 24.19 0.88
CA ARG A 446 10.14 23.07 0.98
C ARG A 446 10.22 22.24 -0.30
N GLU A 447 9.38 22.55 -1.30
CA GLU A 447 9.27 21.89 -2.58
C GLU A 447 9.18 20.35 -2.46
N GLY A 448 8.32 19.88 -1.55
CA GLY A 448 8.19 18.45 -1.27
C GLY A 448 6.85 18.05 -0.69
N TYR A 449 6.58 16.74 -0.71
CA TYR A 449 5.42 16.17 -0.03
C TYR A 449 5.70 15.91 1.45
N PHE A 450 4.74 16.26 2.29
CA PHE A 450 4.76 16.07 3.73
C PHE A 450 3.38 15.64 4.23
N ASP A 451 3.35 14.90 5.33
CA ASP A 451 2.07 14.58 5.97
C ASP A 451 1.47 15.85 6.56
N TYR A 452 0.15 15.95 6.53
CA TYR A 452 -0.56 17.13 7.00
C TYR A 452 -1.30 16.82 8.29
N ASN A 453 -1.06 17.58 9.35
CA ASN A 453 -1.85 17.49 10.56
C ASN A 453 -3.17 18.24 10.36
N TRP A 454 -4.27 17.49 10.22
CA TRP A 454 -5.57 18.08 9.90
C TRP A 454 -6.19 18.86 11.07
N THR A 455 -5.66 18.72 12.29
CA THR A 455 -6.13 19.44 13.47
C THR A 455 -5.42 20.78 13.66
N THR A 456 -4.11 20.85 13.38
CA THR A 456 -3.31 22.08 13.50
C THR A 456 -3.19 22.85 12.19
N GLY A 457 -3.49 22.19 11.07
CA GLY A 457 -3.35 22.74 9.73
C GLY A 457 -1.90 22.91 9.27
N GLN A 458 -0.96 22.17 9.86
CA GLN A 458 0.47 22.26 9.58
C GLN A 458 1.01 20.97 9.00
N HIS A 459 1.99 21.08 8.10
CA HIS A 459 2.78 19.93 7.65
C HIS A 459 3.73 19.43 8.74
N THR A 460 4.04 18.13 8.71
CA THR A 460 5.09 17.56 9.55
C THR A 460 6.47 18.09 9.15
N PRO A 461 7.44 18.18 10.09
CA PRO A 461 8.77 18.69 9.80
C PRO A 461 9.70 17.65 9.15
N VAL A 462 9.29 16.37 9.10
CA VAL A 462 10.15 15.24 8.74
C VAL A 462 10.23 15.07 7.22
N TYR A 463 11.45 15.02 6.67
CA TYR A 463 11.64 14.56 5.30
C TYR A 463 11.65 13.04 5.30
N SER A 464 10.64 12.43 4.67
CA SER A 464 10.52 10.96 4.59
C SER A 464 10.54 10.47 3.15
N ALA A 465 11.01 9.24 2.93
CA ALA A 465 10.99 8.64 1.61
C ALA A 465 9.56 8.37 1.09
N ALA A 466 8.51 8.51 1.92
CA ALA A 466 7.13 8.40 1.47
C ALA A 466 6.72 9.44 0.41
N MET A 467 7.50 10.51 0.24
CA MET A 467 7.31 11.47 -0.86
C MET A 467 7.46 10.85 -2.27
N VAL A 468 8.00 9.64 -2.37
CA VAL A 468 8.11 8.93 -3.65
C VAL A 468 6.81 8.25 -4.08
N VAL A 469 5.84 8.06 -3.17
CA VAL A 469 4.61 7.32 -3.47
C VAL A 469 3.75 8.01 -4.54
N PRO A 470 3.58 9.36 -4.53
CA PRO A 470 2.95 10.06 -5.65
C PRO A 470 3.67 9.88 -7.00
N LEU A 471 5.00 9.72 -7.01
CA LEU A 471 5.75 9.45 -8.24
C LEU A 471 5.56 7.99 -8.67
N PHE A 472 5.61 7.05 -7.72
CA PHE A 472 5.41 5.62 -7.95
C PHE A 472 4.05 5.32 -8.57
N LEU A 473 3.02 6.06 -8.19
CA LEU A 473 1.65 5.91 -8.68
C LEU A 473 1.27 6.91 -9.79
N HIS A 474 2.24 7.64 -10.36
CA HIS A 474 2.02 8.58 -11.45
C HIS A 474 1.02 9.72 -11.14
N LEU A 475 0.97 10.19 -9.89
CA LEU A 475 0.02 11.18 -9.39
C LEU A 475 0.61 12.60 -9.30
N ALA A 476 1.93 12.74 -9.31
CA ALA A 476 2.62 14.02 -9.23
C ALA A 476 2.69 14.76 -10.58
N SER A 477 2.84 16.07 -10.55
CA SER A 477 3.26 16.82 -11.75
C SER A 477 4.76 16.58 -12.08
N PRO A 478 5.20 16.82 -13.32
CA PRO A 478 6.62 16.77 -13.68
C PRO A 478 7.50 17.68 -12.81
N GLN A 479 7.02 18.86 -12.44
CA GLN A 479 7.73 19.82 -11.60
C GLN A 479 7.89 19.29 -10.16
N GLN A 480 6.81 18.78 -9.57
CA GLN A 480 6.86 18.15 -8.25
C GLN A 480 7.80 16.95 -8.23
N SER A 481 7.80 16.15 -9.30
CA SER A 481 8.74 15.01 -9.43
C SER A 481 10.20 15.45 -9.46
N GLN A 482 10.54 16.53 -10.18
CA GLN A 482 11.89 17.09 -10.19
C GLN A 482 12.33 17.57 -8.80
N ALA A 483 11.45 18.26 -8.09
CA ALA A 483 11.72 18.75 -6.75
C ALA A 483 11.88 17.61 -5.72
N VAL A 484 11.01 16.60 -5.76
CA VAL A 484 11.16 15.37 -4.98
C VAL A 484 12.48 14.69 -5.28
N ALA A 485 12.86 14.51 -6.55
CA ALA A 485 14.14 13.93 -6.94
C ALA A 485 15.33 14.69 -6.35
N GLN A 486 15.26 16.02 -6.29
CA GLN A 486 16.30 16.84 -5.68
C GLN A 486 16.37 16.66 -4.16
N ILE A 487 15.24 16.56 -3.46
CA ILE A 487 15.19 16.24 -2.03
C ILE A 487 15.79 14.85 -1.77
N LEU A 488 15.37 13.84 -2.53
CA LEU A 488 15.91 12.48 -2.40
C LEU A 488 17.44 12.52 -2.52
N LYS A 489 17.96 13.14 -3.58
CA LYS A 489 19.40 13.21 -3.86
C LYS A 489 20.20 13.92 -2.77
N THR A 490 19.65 15.01 -2.20
CA THR A 490 20.39 15.88 -1.28
C THR A 490 20.22 15.52 0.19
N LYS A 491 19.05 14.99 0.57
CA LYS A 491 18.72 14.71 1.98
C LYS A 491 18.70 13.23 2.29
N LEU A 492 18.07 12.41 1.45
CA LEU A 492 17.74 11.02 1.81
C LEU A 492 18.67 9.96 1.21
N LEU A 493 19.31 10.22 0.06
CA LEU A 493 20.24 9.28 -0.57
C LEU A 493 21.57 9.23 0.18
N LYS A 494 21.98 8.03 0.57
CA LYS A 494 23.21 7.72 1.32
C LYS A 494 24.03 6.67 0.58
N ASN A 495 25.02 6.08 1.23
CA ASN A 495 25.97 5.16 0.60
C ASN A 495 25.31 3.87 0.10
N GLY A 496 24.29 3.38 0.82
CA GLY A 496 23.63 2.11 0.57
C GLY A 496 22.20 2.21 0.04
N GLY A 497 21.69 3.38 -0.29
CA GLY A 497 20.28 3.60 -0.65
C GLY A 497 19.69 4.84 0.04
N LEU A 498 18.37 4.95 0.04
CA LEU A 498 17.60 5.98 0.73
C LEU A 498 17.41 5.62 2.21
N VAL A 499 17.58 6.59 3.10
CA VAL A 499 17.08 6.47 4.48
C VAL A 499 15.57 6.67 4.51
N ALA A 500 14.87 5.99 5.43
CA ALA A 500 13.42 6.13 5.60
C ALA A 500 13.02 7.58 5.93
N THR A 501 13.78 8.23 6.81
CA THR A 501 13.62 9.65 7.17
C THR A 501 14.97 10.33 7.36
N ASP A 502 14.97 11.65 7.47
CA ASP A 502 16.15 12.43 7.86
C ASP A 502 16.38 12.52 9.38
N GLN A 503 15.58 11.83 10.20
CA GLN A 503 15.62 11.91 11.66
C GLN A 503 16.24 10.68 12.29
N ASN A 504 17.15 10.86 13.26
CA ASN A 504 17.72 9.76 14.04
C ASN A 504 17.03 9.67 15.41
N SER A 505 15.91 8.94 15.45
CA SER A 505 15.08 8.80 16.65
C SER A 505 15.40 7.55 17.49
N GLY A 506 16.14 6.59 16.92
CA GLY A 506 16.30 5.24 17.45
C GLY A 506 15.17 4.27 17.09
N GLN A 507 14.10 4.75 16.45
CA GLN A 507 13.05 3.90 15.88
C GLN A 507 13.50 3.26 14.57
N GLN A 508 12.81 2.20 14.13
CA GLN A 508 13.26 1.39 13.00
C GLN A 508 12.98 2.03 11.62
N TRP A 509 11.90 2.77 11.49
CA TRP A 509 11.50 3.45 10.25
C TRP A 509 12.02 4.89 10.21
N ASP A 510 13.33 5.05 10.47
CA ASP A 510 14.03 6.32 10.56
C ASP A 510 15.50 6.16 10.14
N PHE A 511 16.23 7.27 10.04
CA PHE A 511 17.69 7.24 9.89
C PHE A 511 18.33 6.36 10.99
N PRO A 512 19.29 5.46 10.66
CA PRO A 512 20.00 5.31 9.38
C PRO A 512 19.43 4.20 8.46
N ASN A 513 18.24 3.67 8.75
CA ASN A 513 17.73 2.49 8.08
C ASN A 513 17.12 2.82 6.71
N GLY A 514 17.43 1.98 5.72
CA GLY A 514 16.75 1.90 4.43
C GLY A 514 15.97 0.58 4.34
N TRP A 515 14.86 0.63 3.59
CA TRP A 515 13.87 -0.43 3.52
C TRP A 515 13.50 -0.72 2.06
N ALA A 516 13.53 -2.00 1.67
CA ALA A 516 13.30 -2.47 0.31
C ALA A 516 12.05 -1.87 -0.38
N PRO A 517 10.88 -1.77 0.28
CA PRO A 517 9.70 -1.12 -0.29
C PRO A 517 9.95 0.32 -0.77
N LEU A 518 10.64 1.12 0.03
CA LEU A 518 10.87 2.54 -0.24
C LEU A 518 11.83 2.73 -1.42
N GLU A 519 12.85 1.87 -1.50
CA GLU A 519 13.83 1.85 -2.59
C GLU A 519 13.15 1.46 -3.90
N TRP A 520 12.32 0.41 -3.88
CA TRP A 520 11.56 -0.03 -5.04
C TRP A 520 10.64 1.07 -5.58
N MET A 521 9.82 1.65 -4.70
CA MET A 521 8.88 2.71 -5.08
C MET A 521 9.62 3.94 -5.61
N ALA A 522 10.75 4.32 -4.99
CA ALA A 522 11.59 5.42 -5.48
C ALA A 522 12.13 5.16 -6.88
N VAL A 523 12.71 3.97 -7.12
CA VAL A 523 13.27 3.60 -8.42
C VAL A 523 12.19 3.57 -9.50
N LYS A 524 11.05 2.91 -9.24
CA LYS A 524 9.94 2.88 -10.20
C LYS A 524 9.38 4.29 -10.47
N GLY A 525 9.11 5.07 -9.42
CA GLY A 525 8.56 6.41 -9.55
C GLY A 525 9.50 7.39 -10.25
N LEU A 526 10.80 7.34 -9.98
CA LEU A 526 11.76 8.20 -10.69
C LEU A 526 11.87 7.84 -12.17
N ASN A 527 11.90 6.55 -12.52
CA ASN A 527 11.91 6.12 -13.92
C ASN A 527 10.65 6.58 -14.68
N ALA A 528 9.48 6.48 -14.05
CA ALA A 528 8.21 6.93 -14.60
C ALA A 528 8.19 8.42 -15.01
N TYR A 529 9.01 9.24 -14.36
CA TYR A 529 9.13 10.68 -14.62
C TYR A 529 10.42 11.07 -15.34
N GLY A 530 11.11 10.10 -15.97
CA GLY A 530 12.33 10.37 -16.74
C GLY A 530 13.58 10.68 -15.92
N GLN A 531 13.55 10.47 -14.59
CA GLN A 531 14.67 10.67 -13.67
C GLN A 531 15.59 9.44 -13.58
N ALA A 532 15.86 8.80 -14.73
CA ALA A 532 16.50 7.48 -14.81
C ALA A 532 17.91 7.44 -14.18
N ALA A 533 18.66 8.54 -14.25
CA ALA A 533 20.00 8.62 -13.66
C ALA A 533 19.97 8.48 -12.13
N LEU A 534 19.05 9.17 -11.46
CA LEU A 534 18.90 9.07 -10.01
C LEU A 534 18.31 7.71 -9.61
N ALA A 535 17.34 7.20 -10.37
CA ALA A 535 16.78 5.86 -10.16
C ALA A 535 17.87 4.77 -10.21
N ARG A 536 18.74 4.83 -11.22
CA ARG A 536 19.89 3.93 -11.37
C ARG A 536 20.88 4.06 -10.21
N ASP A 537 21.17 5.28 -9.74
CA ASP A 537 22.08 5.49 -8.60
C ASP A 537 21.51 4.85 -7.32
N ILE A 538 20.23 5.09 -7.02
CA ILE A 538 19.53 4.47 -5.89
C ILE A 538 19.58 2.94 -6.00
N ALA A 539 19.16 2.38 -7.15
CA ALA A 539 19.15 0.94 -7.39
C ALA A 539 20.54 0.32 -7.23
N THR A 540 21.58 0.96 -7.78
CA THR A 540 22.97 0.49 -7.70
C THR A 540 23.47 0.46 -6.25
N ARG A 541 23.21 1.52 -5.48
CA ARG A 541 23.63 1.60 -4.08
C ARG A 541 22.90 0.59 -3.20
N TRP A 542 21.59 0.45 -3.40
CA TRP A 542 20.79 -0.53 -2.68
C TRP A 542 21.22 -1.97 -2.99
N MET A 543 21.30 -2.34 -4.28
CA MET A 543 21.78 -3.67 -4.67
C MET A 543 23.19 -3.94 -4.12
N THR A 544 24.09 -2.95 -4.16
CA THR A 544 25.44 -3.08 -3.59
C THR A 544 25.38 -3.37 -2.09
N ARG A 545 24.55 -2.63 -1.34
CA ARG A 545 24.38 -2.81 0.11
C ARG A 545 23.86 -4.20 0.44
N VAL A 546 22.82 -4.63 -0.25
CA VAL A 546 22.13 -5.90 0.01
C VAL A 546 23.00 -7.08 -0.39
N ILE A 547 23.54 -7.09 -1.61
CA ILE A 547 24.39 -8.19 -2.12
C ILE A 547 25.69 -8.30 -1.33
N ALA A 548 26.34 -7.19 -0.98
CA ALA A 548 27.56 -7.25 -0.17
C ALA A 548 27.29 -7.65 1.29
N THR A 549 26.07 -7.42 1.79
CA THR A 549 25.68 -7.96 3.10
C THR A 549 25.51 -9.47 3.00
N TYR A 550 24.82 -9.96 1.97
CA TYR A 550 24.70 -11.40 1.68
C TYR A 550 26.07 -12.08 1.54
N GLU A 551 27.00 -11.47 0.80
CA GLU A 551 28.38 -11.94 0.65
C GLU A 551 29.05 -12.26 2.00
N LYS A 552 28.74 -11.49 3.05
CA LYS A 552 29.33 -11.64 4.37
C LYS A 552 28.52 -12.50 5.34
N SER A 553 27.20 -12.60 5.14
CA SER A 553 26.27 -13.19 6.09
C SER A 553 25.66 -14.50 5.63
N GLY A 554 25.60 -14.74 4.32
CA GLY A 554 24.85 -15.82 3.67
C GLY A 554 23.33 -15.66 3.72
N VAL A 555 22.81 -14.51 4.17
CA VAL A 555 21.35 -14.28 4.35
C VAL A 555 20.92 -12.87 3.97
N LEU A 556 19.65 -12.75 3.54
CA LEU A 556 18.97 -11.46 3.35
C LEU A 556 18.16 -11.09 4.59
N LEU A 557 18.03 -9.78 4.82
CA LEU A 557 17.51 -9.20 6.05
C LEU A 557 16.28 -8.32 5.76
N GLU A 558 15.53 -8.02 6.81
CA GLU A 558 14.38 -7.12 6.79
C GLU A 558 14.75 -5.70 6.34
N LYS A 559 15.84 -5.13 6.86
CA LYS A 559 16.27 -3.73 6.64
C LYS A 559 17.78 -3.56 6.75
N TYR A 560 18.30 -2.44 6.27
CA TYR A 560 19.75 -2.21 6.15
C TYR A 560 20.15 -0.79 6.59
N ASP A 561 21.25 -0.66 7.33
CA ASP A 561 21.94 0.62 7.53
C ASP A 561 22.56 1.07 6.20
N VAL A 562 21.95 2.08 5.59
CA VAL A 562 22.36 2.63 4.30
C VAL A 562 23.36 3.78 4.43
N VAL A 563 23.67 4.20 5.66
CA VAL A 563 24.59 5.32 5.95
C VAL A 563 26.01 4.80 6.11
N ALA A 564 26.17 3.69 6.83
CA ALA A 564 27.47 3.12 7.19
C ALA A 564 28.40 2.99 5.98
N LYS A 565 29.64 3.47 6.11
CA LYS A 565 30.66 3.34 5.05
C LYS A 565 31.08 1.89 4.84
N THR A 566 31.00 1.08 5.90
CA THR A 566 31.32 -0.35 5.86
C THR A 566 30.05 -1.19 5.81
N ILE A 567 30.16 -2.38 5.23
CA ILE A 567 29.08 -3.36 5.18
C ILE A 567 29.12 -4.23 6.44
N SER A 568 28.01 -4.26 7.17
CA SER A 568 27.81 -5.10 8.36
C SER A 568 27.10 -6.41 7.96
N PRO A 569 27.58 -7.59 8.40
CA PRO A 569 26.90 -8.87 8.11
C PRO A 569 25.54 -9.01 8.79
N VAL A 570 25.22 -8.16 9.78
CA VAL A 570 23.94 -8.17 10.50
C VAL A 570 23.03 -7.01 10.09
N GLY A 571 23.33 -6.32 8.98
CA GLY A 571 22.51 -5.23 8.46
C GLY A 571 22.57 -3.91 9.24
N GLY A 572 23.22 -3.86 10.41
CA GLY A 572 23.37 -2.66 11.22
C GLY A 572 22.86 -2.87 12.65
N LYS A 573 22.60 -1.78 13.39
CA LYS A 573 21.97 -1.86 14.73
C LYS A 573 20.47 -2.17 14.66
N GLY A 574 19.83 -1.96 13.49
CA GLY A 574 18.38 -2.00 13.36
C GLY A 574 17.74 -0.81 14.09
N GLY A 575 16.93 -1.09 15.11
CA GLY A 575 16.11 -0.13 15.85
C GLY A 575 14.72 -0.71 16.12
N GLY A 576 13.89 0.02 16.88
CA GLY A 576 12.50 -0.41 17.16
C GLY A 576 12.37 -1.47 18.26
N GLU A 577 11.24 -2.18 18.28
CA GLU A 577 10.81 -3.01 19.42
C GLU A 577 11.26 -4.49 19.36
N TYR A 578 11.86 -4.93 18.25
CA TYR A 578 12.32 -6.31 18.07
C TYR A 578 13.65 -6.42 17.27
N PRO A 579 14.40 -7.54 17.39
CA PRO A 579 15.66 -7.75 16.66
C PRO A 579 15.50 -7.84 15.14
N MET A 580 16.59 -7.68 14.38
CA MET A 580 16.62 -7.86 12.92
C MET A 580 16.08 -9.24 12.50
N GLN A 581 15.20 -9.29 11.49
CA GLN A 581 14.65 -10.54 10.95
C GLN A 581 15.41 -11.01 9.69
N VAL A 582 15.45 -12.34 9.50
CA VAL A 582 16.10 -13.03 8.37
C VAL A 582 15.03 -13.58 7.43
N GLY A 583 15.27 -13.49 6.13
CA GLY A 583 14.37 -14.00 5.10
C GLY A 583 14.60 -13.30 3.77
N PHE A 584 14.16 -12.06 3.54
CA PHE A 584 12.90 -11.49 4.02
C PHE A 584 12.07 -11.19 2.77
N GLY A 585 10.77 -11.52 2.75
CA GLY A 585 9.93 -11.56 1.56
C GLY A 585 10.08 -10.36 0.61
N TRP A 586 9.93 -9.13 1.12
CA TRP A 586 10.09 -7.92 0.31
C TRP A 586 11.52 -7.71 -0.21
N THR A 587 12.55 -8.17 0.50
CA THR A 587 13.96 -7.88 0.18
C THR A 587 14.33 -8.78 -0.97
N ASN A 588 13.90 -10.03 -0.87
CA ASN A 588 14.04 -11.05 -1.89
C ASN A 588 13.33 -10.60 -3.18
N GLY A 589 12.07 -10.17 -3.06
CA GLY A 589 11.27 -9.81 -4.23
C GLY A 589 11.76 -8.54 -4.93
N THR A 590 12.05 -7.48 -4.17
CA THR A 590 12.52 -6.22 -4.74
C THR A 590 13.96 -6.32 -5.25
N LEU A 591 14.85 -7.07 -4.60
CA LEU A 591 16.21 -7.29 -5.10
C LEU A 591 16.17 -8.01 -6.45
N LEU A 592 15.40 -9.10 -6.57
CA LEU A 592 15.25 -9.82 -7.83
C LEU A 592 14.70 -8.89 -8.93
N GLY A 593 13.66 -8.12 -8.62
CA GLY A 593 13.09 -7.16 -9.57
C GLY A 593 14.08 -6.08 -10.00
N LEU A 594 14.94 -5.57 -9.10
CA LEU A 594 15.96 -4.57 -9.43
C LEU A 594 17.09 -5.18 -10.26
N MET A 595 17.56 -6.39 -9.92
CA MET A 595 18.59 -7.08 -10.71
C MET A 595 18.12 -7.33 -12.14
N ASN A 596 16.85 -7.69 -12.33
CA ASN A 596 16.26 -7.87 -13.67
C ASN A 596 16.20 -6.56 -14.47
N ARG A 597 15.94 -5.43 -13.80
CA ARG A 597 15.84 -4.11 -14.46
C ARG A 597 17.19 -3.44 -14.71
N TYR A 598 18.21 -3.75 -13.89
CA TYR A 598 19.56 -3.18 -13.96
C TYR A 598 20.62 -4.28 -14.09
N PRO A 599 20.59 -5.04 -15.20
CA PRO A 599 21.40 -6.25 -15.36
C PRO A 599 22.91 -6.00 -15.40
N GLU A 600 23.33 -4.88 -15.99
CA GLU A 600 24.74 -4.51 -16.09
C GLU A 600 25.31 -4.13 -14.73
N GLU A 601 24.56 -3.35 -13.96
CA GLU A 601 24.89 -2.97 -12.59
C GLU A 601 24.92 -4.19 -11.68
N ALA A 602 23.90 -5.06 -11.77
CA ALA A 602 23.85 -6.31 -11.02
C ALA A 602 25.07 -7.19 -11.32
N ALA A 603 25.42 -7.39 -12.59
CA ALA A 603 26.61 -8.16 -12.99
C ALA A 603 27.91 -7.55 -12.45
N ALA A 604 28.05 -6.22 -12.51
CA ALA A 604 29.21 -5.52 -11.98
C ALA A 604 29.34 -5.64 -10.45
N ILE A 605 28.22 -5.65 -9.73
CA ILE A 605 28.17 -5.84 -8.28
C ILE A 605 28.53 -7.30 -7.93
N LEU A 606 27.93 -8.28 -8.59
CA LEU A 606 28.20 -9.71 -8.35
C LEU A 606 29.66 -10.07 -8.64
N LYS A 607 30.30 -9.47 -9.66
CA LYS A 607 31.73 -9.65 -9.92
C LYS A 607 32.63 -9.26 -8.74
N LYS A 608 32.18 -8.30 -7.90
CA LYS A 608 32.90 -7.87 -6.70
C LYS A 608 32.53 -8.69 -5.45
N ASN A 609 31.53 -9.55 -5.54
CA ASN A 609 30.97 -10.35 -4.45
C ASN A 609 30.85 -11.82 -4.93
N PRO A 610 31.98 -12.54 -5.03
CA PRO A 610 32.03 -13.86 -5.65
C PRO A 610 31.23 -14.93 -4.91
N HIS A 611 31.00 -14.85 -3.60
CA HIS A 611 30.12 -15.78 -2.89
C HIS A 611 28.64 -15.57 -3.25
N ALA A 612 28.24 -14.33 -3.54
CA ALA A 612 26.90 -13.98 -3.99
C ALA A 612 26.66 -14.29 -5.47
N ALA A 613 27.71 -14.43 -6.28
CA ALA A 613 27.61 -14.60 -7.72
C ALA A 613 27.07 -15.99 -8.12
N PRO A 614 26.15 -16.08 -9.10
CA PRO A 614 25.71 -17.36 -9.64
C PRO A 614 26.84 -18.06 -10.40
N THR A 615 26.83 -19.39 -10.40
CA THR A 615 27.80 -20.21 -11.14
C THR A 615 27.56 -20.19 -12.65
N LEU A 616 26.36 -19.80 -13.09
CA LEU A 616 25.97 -19.65 -14.50
C LEU A 616 25.57 -18.22 -14.82
N ALA A 617 25.82 -17.78 -16.06
CA ALA A 617 25.41 -16.47 -16.54
C ALA A 617 23.88 -16.35 -16.55
N VAL A 618 23.34 -15.37 -15.80
CA VAL A 618 21.91 -15.13 -15.70
C VAL A 618 21.49 -14.12 -16.77
N LYS A 619 20.43 -14.45 -17.52
CA LYS A 619 19.81 -13.56 -18.50
C LYS A 619 18.62 -12.87 -17.86
N PHE A 620 18.78 -11.58 -17.57
CA PHE A 620 17.75 -10.74 -17.00
C PHE A 620 16.66 -10.40 -18.03
N MET A 621 15.38 -10.40 -17.62
CA MET A 621 14.24 -10.08 -18.49
C MET A 621 13.93 -8.58 -18.51
N PRO A 622 13.56 -7.99 -19.66
CA PRO A 622 13.13 -6.60 -19.72
C PRO A 622 11.74 -6.40 -19.06
N PRO A 623 11.45 -5.21 -18.50
CA PRO A 623 10.17 -4.92 -17.85
C PRO A 623 8.99 -4.89 -18.84
N ILE A 624 7.80 -5.27 -18.37
CA ILE A 624 6.52 -5.21 -19.08
C ILE A 624 5.64 -4.13 -18.42
N ASP A 625 4.82 -3.44 -19.20
CA ASP A 625 3.84 -2.43 -18.74
C ASP A 625 2.44 -3.08 -18.59
N ALA A 626 1.83 -2.92 -17.41
CA ALA A 626 0.52 -3.48 -17.05
C ALA A 626 -0.64 -2.98 -17.89
N PHE A 627 -0.60 -1.70 -18.30
CA PHE A 627 -1.74 -1.08 -19.00
C PHE A 627 -1.79 -1.45 -20.48
N THR A 628 -0.70 -2.01 -21.02
CA THR A 628 -0.58 -2.43 -22.43
C THR A 628 -0.35 -3.94 -22.59
N SER A 629 -0.19 -4.68 -21.49
CA SER A 629 -0.01 -6.13 -21.48
C SER A 629 -1.26 -6.86 -22.02
N ALA A 630 -1.09 -7.66 -23.07
CA ALA A 630 -2.08 -8.63 -23.55
C ALA A 630 -2.17 -9.88 -22.64
N GLY A 631 -1.51 -9.88 -21.48
CA GLY A 631 -1.17 -11.07 -20.70
C GLY A 631 -0.07 -11.89 -21.38
N HIS A 632 0.65 -12.71 -20.60
CA HIS A 632 1.50 -13.73 -21.19
C HIS A 632 0.59 -14.77 -21.85
N SER A 633 0.43 -14.72 -23.18
CA SER A 633 -0.19 -15.85 -23.89
C SER A 633 0.73 -17.06 -23.66
N LEU A 634 0.25 -18.03 -22.89
CA LEU A 634 0.88 -19.33 -22.80
C LEU A 634 0.76 -19.96 -24.20
N ILE A 635 1.77 -19.77 -25.04
CA ILE A 635 1.91 -20.55 -26.26
C ILE A 635 2.18 -21.99 -25.83
N SER A 636 1.12 -22.78 -25.78
CA SER A 636 1.20 -24.23 -25.92
C SER A 636 -0.02 -24.71 -26.70
N ALA A 637 0.26 -25.61 -27.65
CA ALA A 637 -0.64 -26.29 -28.57
C ALA A 637 -1.00 -25.53 -29.86
N GLN A 638 -0.48 -26.06 -30.96
CA GLN A 638 -0.85 -25.76 -32.34
C GLN A 638 -2.38 -25.88 -32.51
N THR A 639 -3.02 -24.78 -32.90
CA THR A 639 -4.29 -24.83 -33.64
C THR A 639 -4.31 -23.63 -34.58
N SER A 640 -4.38 -23.94 -35.87
CA SER A 640 -4.46 -23.01 -36.99
C SER A 640 -5.68 -22.09 -36.86
N LEU A 641 -5.44 -20.80 -36.70
CA LEU A 641 -6.45 -19.75 -36.81
C LEU A 641 -6.42 -19.18 -38.23
N GLU A 642 -7.09 -19.86 -39.16
CA GLU A 642 -7.68 -19.21 -40.32
C GLU A 642 -9.17 -18.96 -40.00
N ASN A 643 -9.60 -17.72 -40.24
CA ASN A 643 -10.99 -17.21 -40.19
C ASN A 643 -11.50 -16.64 -38.87
N LEU A 644 -11.27 -15.33 -38.67
CA LEU A 644 -12.24 -14.44 -37.99
C LEU A 644 -12.37 -13.11 -38.77
N PRO A 645 -13.58 -12.54 -38.90
CA PRO A 645 -13.85 -11.37 -39.73
C PRO A 645 -13.47 -10.04 -39.07
N ALA A 646 -13.11 -9.05 -39.89
CA ALA A 646 -12.69 -7.70 -39.47
C ALA A 646 -13.84 -6.90 -38.82
N ILE A 647 -13.54 -6.24 -37.70
CA ILE A 647 -14.44 -5.29 -37.02
C ILE A 647 -14.17 -3.86 -37.56
N PRO A 648 -15.19 -3.04 -37.87
CA PRO A 648 -14.98 -1.74 -38.50
C PRO A 648 -14.41 -0.69 -37.54
N SER A 649 -13.42 0.05 -38.02
CA SER A 649 -12.74 1.17 -37.36
C SER A 649 -13.62 2.43 -37.29
N HIS A 650 -14.60 2.46 -36.38
CA HIS A 650 -15.32 3.71 -36.03
C HIS A 650 -15.57 3.93 -34.53
N SER A 651 -15.09 3.05 -33.65
CA SER A 651 -15.30 3.16 -32.19
C SER A 651 -14.10 3.72 -31.41
N LEU A 652 -12.93 3.92 -32.03
CA LEU A 652 -11.72 4.43 -31.36
C LEU A 652 -11.64 5.98 -31.28
N LEU A 653 -12.41 6.70 -32.10
CA LEU A 653 -12.34 8.16 -32.21
C LEU A 653 -13.15 8.93 -31.14
N ARG A 654 -13.95 8.26 -30.31
CA ARG A 654 -14.69 8.88 -29.19
C ARG A 654 -13.98 8.82 -27.84
N VAL A 655 -12.90 8.03 -27.72
CA VAL A 655 -12.16 7.84 -26.45
C VAL A 655 -10.99 8.83 -26.33
N VAL A 656 -10.46 9.34 -27.45
CA VAL A 656 -9.25 10.20 -27.47
C VAL A 656 -9.56 11.70 -27.46
N PHE A 657 -10.79 12.11 -27.81
CA PHE A 657 -11.15 13.52 -27.95
C PHE A 657 -11.16 14.36 -26.65
N PRO A 658 -11.39 13.80 -25.44
CA PRO A 658 -11.24 14.54 -24.18
C PRO A 658 -9.78 14.84 -23.80
N TYR A 659 -8.81 14.06 -24.30
CA TYR A 659 -7.39 14.22 -23.96
C TYR A 659 -6.69 15.35 -24.73
N LEU A 660 -7.29 15.86 -25.81
CA LEU A 660 -6.69 16.92 -26.66
C LEU A 660 -7.20 18.33 -26.35
N GLN A 661 -8.22 18.50 -25.50
CA GLN A 661 -8.70 19.82 -25.10
C GLN A 661 -7.94 20.44 -23.92
N GLY A 662 -7.03 19.69 -23.28
CA GLY A 662 -6.15 20.19 -22.22
C GLY A 662 -4.91 20.97 -22.71
N ILE A 663 -4.71 21.12 -24.03
CA ILE A 663 -3.49 21.72 -24.62
C ILE A 663 -3.78 22.98 -25.46
N GLY A 664 -4.98 23.58 -25.33
CA GLY A 664 -5.22 24.94 -25.83
C GLY A 664 -5.18 25.13 -27.35
N LEU A 665 -5.57 24.12 -28.14
CA LEU A 665 -5.78 24.29 -29.59
C LEU A 665 -7.28 24.46 -29.87
N GLN A 666 -7.68 25.70 -30.20
CA GLN A 666 -8.97 25.97 -30.84
C GLN A 666 -8.79 25.99 -32.37
N SER A 667 -9.76 25.40 -33.05
CA SER A 667 -10.05 25.44 -34.51
C SER A 667 -9.07 24.71 -35.45
N ILE A 668 -9.55 23.60 -36.03
CA ILE A 668 -9.32 23.31 -37.45
C ILE A 668 -10.69 22.98 -38.06
N GLU A 669 -11.07 23.80 -39.05
CA GLU A 669 -12.31 23.69 -39.81
C GLU A 669 -12.36 22.42 -40.65
N HIS A 670 -13.58 21.94 -40.85
CA HIS A 670 -13.93 20.91 -41.82
C HIS A 670 -13.46 21.28 -43.23
N THR A 671 -12.62 20.45 -43.84
CA THR A 671 -12.59 20.31 -45.30
C THR A 671 -12.60 18.83 -45.65
N ALA A 672 -13.73 18.39 -46.20
CA ALA A 672 -13.85 17.11 -46.86
C ALA A 672 -13.12 17.18 -48.21
N MET A 673 -12.24 16.22 -48.48
CA MET A 673 -11.91 15.83 -49.85
C MET A 673 -11.84 14.31 -49.94
N GLU A 674 -12.71 13.79 -50.80
CA GLU A 674 -12.73 12.44 -51.35
C GLU A 674 -11.41 12.18 -52.08
N GLY A 675 -10.84 10.99 -51.88
CA GLY A 675 -9.63 10.56 -52.58
C GLY A 675 -9.11 9.24 -52.04
N GLU A 676 -9.55 8.14 -52.65
CA GLU A 676 -8.98 6.80 -52.46
C GLU A 676 -7.47 6.82 -52.71
N THR A 677 -6.69 6.42 -51.71
CA THR A 677 -5.32 5.91 -51.92
C THR A 677 -5.06 4.80 -50.92
N GLU A 678 -5.05 3.56 -51.43
CA GLU A 678 -4.61 2.37 -50.71
C GLU A 678 -3.11 2.50 -50.36
N TRP A 679 -2.78 2.41 -49.07
CA TRP A 679 -1.42 2.19 -48.61
C TRP A 679 -1.29 0.73 -48.15
N THR A 680 -0.55 -0.06 -48.90
CA THR A 680 -0.16 -1.42 -48.53
C THR A 680 1.11 -1.36 -47.65
N PHE A 681 1.03 -1.90 -46.43
CA PHE A 681 2.21 -2.17 -45.60
C PHE A 681 2.69 -3.60 -45.84
N PRO A 682 3.99 -3.85 -46.13
CA PRO A 682 4.51 -5.20 -46.20
C PRO A 682 4.73 -5.78 -44.79
N LEU A 683 4.29 -7.03 -44.63
CA LEU A 683 4.50 -7.87 -43.45
C LEU A 683 5.99 -8.14 -43.18
N ALA A 684 6.35 -8.07 -41.90
CA ALA A 684 7.49 -8.66 -41.21
C ALA A 684 8.78 -8.96 -42.01
N GLY A 685 9.79 -8.11 -41.82
CA GLY A 685 11.19 -8.49 -42.02
C GLY A 685 12.02 -7.56 -42.92
N SER A 686 12.23 -6.30 -42.54
CA SER A 686 13.34 -5.50 -43.07
C SER A 686 13.72 -4.36 -42.13
N LYS A 687 15.02 -4.22 -41.85
CA LYS A 687 15.61 -3.07 -41.14
C LYS A 687 15.61 -1.87 -42.09
N VAL A 688 14.93 -0.78 -41.72
CA VAL A 688 15.11 0.53 -42.38
C VAL A 688 15.18 1.61 -41.30
N SER A 689 16.26 2.40 -41.32
CA SER A 689 16.46 3.60 -40.52
C SER A 689 15.61 4.78 -41.07
N PRO A 690 15.04 5.66 -40.24
CA PRO A 690 14.23 6.78 -40.73
C PRO A 690 15.01 7.74 -41.63
N SER A 691 14.36 8.28 -42.65
CA SER A 691 14.97 9.26 -43.56
C SER A 691 15.24 10.60 -42.87
N GLN A 692 16.28 11.29 -43.33
CA GLN A 692 16.75 12.59 -42.81
C GLN A 692 15.63 13.67 -42.77
N GLU A 693 14.64 13.55 -43.64
CA GLU A 693 13.49 14.47 -43.74
C GLU A 693 12.53 14.33 -42.55
N PHE A 694 12.34 13.12 -42.03
CA PHE A 694 11.55 12.87 -40.82
C PHE A 694 12.24 13.45 -39.57
N LEU A 695 13.56 13.30 -39.46
CA LEU A 695 14.35 13.89 -38.37
C LEU A 695 14.42 15.43 -38.44
N THR A 696 14.36 15.99 -39.65
CA THR A 696 14.35 17.45 -39.87
C THR A 696 12.97 18.05 -39.54
N ALA A 697 11.89 17.34 -39.83
CA ALA A 697 10.53 17.73 -39.44
C ALA A 697 10.35 17.68 -37.90
N LEU A 698 10.89 16.64 -37.25
CA LEU A 698 10.85 16.50 -35.78
C LEU A 698 11.65 17.61 -35.08
N ASN A 699 12.83 17.99 -35.60
CA ASN A 699 13.65 19.05 -35.01
C ASN A 699 13.07 20.47 -35.21
N ARG A 700 12.23 20.70 -36.23
CA ARG A 700 11.50 21.97 -36.40
C ARG A 700 10.31 22.12 -35.45
N ALA A 701 9.76 21.02 -34.96
CA ALA A 701 8.64 21.04 -34.01
C ALA A 701 9.06 21.30 -32.55
N ILE A 702 10.36 21.22 -32.23
CA ILE A 702 10.90 21.29 -30.85
C ILE A 702 11.78 22.55 -30.64
N GLN A 703 11.34 23.72 -31.12
CA GLN A 703 11.98 25.00 -30.77
C GLN A 703 10.94 26.04 -30.32
N PRO A 704 11.07 26.62 -29.12
CA PRO A 704 10.17 27.65 -28.63
C PRO A 704 10.45 29.02 -29.29
N ASN A 705 9.38 29.73 -29.64
CA ASN A 705 9.38 31.07 -30.21
C ASN A 705 10.23 32.06 -29.37
N ALA A 706 11.30 32.59 -29.98
CA ALA A 706 12.01 33.77 -29.50
C ALA A 706 11.51 35.00 -30.26
N PHE A 707 10.92 35.96 -29.54
CA PHE A 707 10.63 37.30 -30.04
C PHE A 707 11.93 38.09 -30.19
N SER A 708 12.08 38.73 -31.35
CA SER A 708 13.14 39.68 -31.68
C SER A 708 12.78 41.09 -31.19
N SER A 709 13.73 41.78 -30.56
CA SER A 709 13.85 43.23 -30.63
C SER A 709 15.32 43.64 -30.56
N THR A 710 15.78 44.25 -31.65
CA THR A 710 17.12 44.81 -31.90
C THR A 710 17.32 46.19 -31.26
N LEU A 711 18.54 46.50 -30.79
CA LEU A 711 19.39 47.68 -31.13
C LEU A 711 20.53 47.95 -30.10
N PHE A 712 21.78 47.62 -30.51
CA PHE A 712 23.16 48.17 -30.30
C PHE A 712 23.52 49.25 -29.23
N PRO A 713 24.84 49.57 -28.96
CA PRO A 713 26.10 48.77 -29.03
C PRO A 713 27.15 49.02 -27.89
N SER A 714 28.17 48.12 -27.88
CA SER A 714 29.62 48.31 -27.62
C SER A 714 30.20 48.82 -26.29
N GLY A 715 31.18 48.07 -25.75
CA GLY A 715 32.21 48.54 -24.81
C GLY A 715 33.18 47.44 -24.36
N ASP A 716 34.39 47.44 -24.92
CA ASP A 716 35.58 46.66 -24.54
C ASP A 716 35.98 46.82 -23.05
N SER A 717 36.56 45.77 -22.44
CA SER A 717 37.98 45.74 -22.05
C SER A 717 38.32 44.63 -21.03
N SER A 718 39.46 44.01 -21.31
CA SER A 718 40.35 43.17 -20.50
C SER A 718 40.51 43.57 -19.03
N LEU A 719 40.78 42.60 -18.13
CA LEU A 719 41.98 42.58 -17.28
C LEU A 719 42.11 41.30 -16.43
N GLU A 720 43.38 41.02 -16.11
CA GLU A 720 44.03 39.82 -15.61
C GLU A 720 43.77 39.47 -14.14
N ALA A 721 44.21 38.25 -13.77
CA ALA A 721 44.34 37.71 -12.41
C ALA A 721 45.32 38.51 -11.50
N PRO A 722 45.42 38.20 -10.20
CA PRO A 722 46.40 37.17 -9.79
C PRO A 722 46.01 36.29 -8.58
N GLU A 723 46.81 35.23 -8.44
CA GLU A 723 46.91 34.24 -7.36
C GLU A 723 47.24 34.83 -5.97
N ALA A 724 46.85 34.12 -4.91
CA ALA A 724 47.65 34.00 -3.68
C ALA A 724 47.27 32.73 -2.88
N SER A 725 48.31 31.99 -2.51
CA SER A 725 48.36 30.79 -1.68
C SER A 725 48.52 31.11 -0.18
N PHE A 726 48.19 30.14 0.69
CA PHE A 726 48.98 29.62 1.83
C PHE A 726 48.14 29.17 3.06
N LEU A 727 48.52 27.95 3.52
CA LEU A 727 48.70 27.44 4.89
C LEU A 727 47.61 26.63 5.63
N GLU A 728 47.94 25.33 5.70
CA GLU A 728 47.72 24.38 6.79
C GLU A 728 48.13 24.92 8.17
N ASN A 729 47.38 24.53 9.21
CA ASN A 729 47.92 23.79 10.35
C ASN A 729 46.82 23.35 11.34
N THR A 730 46.77 22.04 11.56
CA THR A 730 46.21 21.29 12.71
C THR A 730 47.06 21.52 13.99
N PRO A 731 46.59 21.15 15.21
CA PRO A 731 46.37 19.75 15.63
C PRO A 731 44.90 19.32 15.73
#